data_AF-A0A559MFQ5-F1
#
_entry.id   AF-A0A559MFQ5-F1
#
_cell.length_a   1.000
_cell.length_b   1.000
_cell.length_c   1.000
_cell.angle_alpha   90.00
_cell.angle_beta   90.00
_cell.angle_gamma   90.00
#
_symmetry.space_group_name_H-M   'P 1'
#
loop_
_entity.id
_entity.type
_entity.pdbx_description
1 polymer ?
#
loop_
_entity_poly.entity_id
_entity_poly.type
_entity_poly.pdbx_seq_one_letter_code
_entity_poly.pdbx_strand_id
1 'polypeptide(L)'
;MADHENLALPWTESQIQDQVGQLFIVGFHGLVPSKDIIKLIQDYKVGAVVLFQRNVESASQLLELTRSLQRIARQAGYDRDLFIAIDQENGLVTRIKPPIAAQFPGPMALAATKDASNAYEIAYATAEMLKSFGINMNYAPIADINSEPKNPVIGVRSPSDNPEIVGKYVSEQVHGFTEGGVASCVKHFPGHGDTSVDSHYDLPVISKSMAQMNACELVPFRRAVVEGVGAVMTAHIRLKGIEELAATGEHAEYKDLPASLNPLAIDILRKQLGFKGLIISDCLEMEGVRGPYGTEQAAVMALRAGTDCVMICHTMSAQVGAIESVVEAVKTSALSWKSIEESVHRVSDLKSIFVPSNRLPLPNSTLSRFELRNNLSNRRRELLARGIYAKSTTVVRCSPDIFPLPRDGTSKIVFVNPGKAAAVSGVVESGEVKTRTPYPPVEYINILQAQNQSIKDVQFLEGTSISEVEKQLDEADIVILATRNAWLNPAQKSLGLALGKKFGNKLIVIATCEPYDFLDEVEEIQNYIAIYEPTIPAFQSAVNVMFGITTPCGSLPVGLSSNPSVRPVDHTPAKEGIELDSDKIYFLWQEIFPTWPIGRELLKDILLRTNGFHYIHSKGFCLSFLTDGNQGTIAVIGVLPKFRGKGIGTALLTAAHQRLRLESSASGGLKSLGLGSVFPRFWPGVPISVAQEDKDFFVDRGLLSLPGFFLPG
;
A
#
# COMPACT_ATOMS: atom_id res chain seq x y z
N MET A 1 25.37 27.42 20.65
CA MET A 1 25.31 27.67 22.10
C MET A 1 23.88 28.00 22.46
N ALA A 2 23.13 27.02 22.98
CA ALA A 2 21.79 27.22 23.48
C ALA A 2 21.81 26.92 24.98
N ASP A 3 21.12 27.76 25.75
CA ASP A 3 21.09 27.75 27.20
C ASP A 3 20.72 26.36 27.75
N HIS A 4 21.70 25.71 28.38
CA HIS A 4 21.45 24.60 29.29
C HIS A 4 20.87 25.18 30.58
N GLU A 5 19.59 25.55 30.56
CA GLU A 5 18.81 25.70 31.78
C GLU A 5 18.78 24.33 32.47
N ASN A 6 19.59 24.22 33.51
CA ASN A 6 19.67 23.12 34.45
C ASN A 6 18.38 23.11 35.30
N LEU A 7 17.24 22.84 34.65
CA LEU A 7 15.96 22.64 35.32
C LEU A 7 16.02 21.29 36.03
N ALA A 8 15.94 21.33 37.36
CA ALA A 8 15.86 20.13 38.19
C ALA A 8 14.76 19.19 37.65
N LEU A 9 15.06 17.89 37.59
CA LEU A 9 14.11 16.86 37.17
C LEU A 9 12.84 16.95 38.02
N PRO A 10 11.63 17.08 37.43
CA PRO A 10 10.39 17.22 38.19
C PRO A 10 9.88 15.89 38.75
N TRP A 11 10.52 14.78 38.40
CA TRP A 11 10.08 13.42 38.68
C TRP A 11 11.07 12.70 39.61
N THR A 12 10.52 11.94 40.56
CA THR A 12 11.27 10.89 41.28
C THR A 12 11.73 9.80 40.31
N GLU A 13 12.69 8.96 40.71
CA GLU A 13 13.18 7.86 39.87
C GLU A 13 12.05 6.91 39.42
N SER A 14 11.14 6.56 40.32
CA SER A 14 9.95 5.75 39.97
C SER A 14 9.05 6.46 38.96
N GLN A 15 8.86 7.77 39.07
CA GLN A 15 8.06 8.53 38.11
C GLN A 15 8.76 8.63 36.75
N ILE A 16 10.09 8.76 36.70
CA ILE A 16 10.84 8.71 35.42
C ILE A 16 10.60 7.36 34.75
N GLN A 17 10.71 6.26 35.49
CA GLN A 17 10.46 4.92 34.96
C GLN A 17 9.03 4.78 34.42
N ASP A 18 8.02 5.25 35.16
CA ASP A 18 6.63 5.19 34.72
C ASP A 18 6.38 6.00 33.42
N GLN A 19 6.95 7.21 33.34
CA GLN A 19 6.86 8.08 32.16
C GLN A 19 7.55 7.45 30.94
N VAL A 20 8.78 6.95 31.13
CA VAL A 20 9.53 6.25 30.08
C VAL A 20 8.80 5.00 29.63
N GLY A 21 8.24 4.22 30.55
CA GLY A 21 7.45 3.04 30.27
C GLY A 21 6.31 3.29 29.27
N GLN A 22 5.61 4.42 29.40
CA GLN A 22 4.53 4.78 28.47
C GLN A 22 4.97 4.94 27.00
N LEU A 23 6.27 5.12 26.75
CA LEU A 23 6.84 5.26 25.42
C LEU A 23 7.29 3.92 24.80
N PHE A 24 7.13 2.81 25.52
CA PHE A 24 7.52 1.49 25.04
C PHE A 24 6.33 0.67 24.56
N ILE A 25 6.52 0.08 23.38
CA ILE A 25 5.64 -0.89 22.76
C ILE A 25 6.35 -2.25 22.79
N VAL A 26 5.77 -3.21 23.51
CA VAL A 26 6.41 -4.51 23.75
C VAL A 26 5.57 -5.66 23.21
N GLY A 27 6.21 -6.73 22.76
CA GLY A 27 5.53 -7.99 22.41
C GLY A 27 5.94 -9.13 23.35
N PHE A 28 5.27 -10.27 23.25
CA PHE A 28 5.58 -11.46 24.03
C PHE A 28 5.18 -12.75 23.29
N HIS A 29 5.64 -13.90 23.79
CA HIS A 29 5.29 -15.21 23.27
C HIS A 29 4.21 -15.90 24.13
N GLY A 30 3.33 -16.64 23.47
CA GLY A 30 2.28 -17.44 24.12
C GLY A 30 0.87 -16.90 23.92
N LEU A 31 -0.10 -17.74 24.26
CA LEU A 31 -1.54 -17.50 24.07
C LEU A 31 -2.23 -16.88 25.30
N VAL A 32 -1.49 -16.73 26.40
CA VAL A 32 -1.93 -16.10 27.66
C VAL A 32 -0.82 -15.16 28.14
N PRO A 33 -1.10 -14.16 28.99
CA PRO A 33 -0.05 -13.29 29.52
C PRO A 33 1.05 -14.09 30.21
N SER A 34 2.28 -14.01 29.69
CA SER A 34 3.47 -14.61 30.31
C SER A 34 3.89 -13.83 31.57
N LYS A 35 4.76 -14.44 32.39
CA LYS A 35 5.35 -13.73 33.55
C LYS A 35 6.09 -12.46 33.12
N ASP A 36 6.74 -12.51 31.96
CA ASP A 36 7.53 -11.39 31.43
C ASP A 36 6.65 -10.19 31.06
N ILE A 37 5.55 -10.41 30.31
CA ILE A 37 4.65 -9.31 29.96
C ILE A 37 3.90 -8.77 31.18
N ILE A 38 3.55 -9.63 32.15
CA ILE A 38 2.98 -9.18 33.43
C ILE A 38 3.95 -8.24 34.13
N LYS A 39 5.24 -8.60 34.19
CA LYS A 39 6.30 -7.78 34.79
C LYS A 39 6.46 -6.43 34.07
N LEU A 40 6.50 -6.43 32.73
CA LEU A 40 6.60 -5.20 31.93
C LEU A 40 5.43 -4.24 32.18
N ILE A 41 4.21 -4.77 32.31
CA ILE A 41 3.02 -3.95 32.62
C ILE A 41 3.05 -3.47 34.08
N GLN A 42 3.34 -4.34 35.04
CA GLN A 42 3.23 -4.00 36.45
C GLN A 42 4.37 -3.11 36.95
N ASP A 43 5.60 -3.46 36.60
CA ASP A 43 6.81 -2.87 37.17
C ASP A 43 7.35 -1.74 36.27
N TYR A 44 7.35 -1.93 34.95
CA TYR A 44 7.90 -0.96 33.99
C TYR A 44 6.86 -0.05 33.34
N LYS A 45 5.57 -0.21 33.70
CA LYS A 45 4.45 0.59 33.19
C LYS A 45 4.45 0.78 31.66
N VAL A 46 4.71 -0.28 30.89
CA VAL A 46 4.72 -0.16 29.42
C VAL A 46 3.43 0.41 28.86
N GLY A 47 3.52 1.28 27.85
CA GLY A 47 2.39 2.02 27.30
C GLY A 47 1.50 1.22 26.37
N ALA A 48 2.09 0.24 25.65
CA ALA A 48 1.40 -0.56 24.66
C ALA A 48 1.95 -2.00 24.56
N VAL A 49 1.10 -2.90 24.08
CA VAL A 49 1.44 -4.30 23.75
C VAL A 49 1.13 -4.56 22.29
N VAL A 50 2.09 -5.11 21.53
CA VAL A 50 1.87 -5.58 20.15
C VAL A 50 1.68 -7.09 20.14
N LEU A 51 0.65 -7.55 19.42
CA LEU A 51 0.34 -8.96 19.21
C LEU A 51 0.80 -9.43 17.82
N PHE A 52 1.22 -10.68 17.74
CA PHE A 52 1.64 -11.37 16.51
C PHE A 52 0.81 -12.65 16.32
N GLN A 53 1.05 -13.37 15.22
CA GLN A 53 0.35 -14.64 14.96
C GLN A 53 0.59 -15.65 16.10
N ARG A 54 1.75 -15.63 16.75
CA ARG A 54 2.06 -16.45 17.95
C ARG A 54 1.15 -16.22 19.15
N ASN A 55 0.32 -15.17 19.15
CA ASN A 55 -0.62 -14.85 20.22
C ASN A 55 -2.07 -15.20 19.87
N VAL A 56 -2.33 -15.71 18.66
CA VAL A 56 -3.67 -15.91 18.09
C VAL A 56 -3.90 -17.40 17.78
N GLU A 57 -4.76 -18.04 18.54
CA GLU A 57 -5.18 -19.45 18.32
C GLU A 57 -6.66 -19.57 18.00
N SER A 58 -7.53 -18.90 18.77
CA SER A 58 -8.98 -18.94 18.57
C SER A 58 -9.63 -17.61 18.97
N ALA A 59 -10.87 -17.38 18.52
CA ALA A 59 -11.61 -16.16 18.82
C ALA A 59 -11.75 -15.92 20.34
N SER A 60 -12.15 -16.96 21.08
CA SER A 60 -12.30 -16.89 22.54
C SER A 60 -10.98 -16.67 23.27
N GLN A 61 -9.92 -17.38 22.85
CA GLN A 61 -8.59 -17.22 23.44
C GLN A 61 -8.07 -15.80 23.23
N LEU A 62 -8.18 -15.25 22.03
CA LEU A 62 -7.69 -13.91 21.72
C LEU A 62 -8.43 -12.84 22.55
N LEU A 63 -9.76 -12.96 22.68
CA LEU A 63 -10.53 -12.04 23.52
C LEU A 63 -10.14 -12.15 25.00
N GLU A 64 -9.91 -13.35 25.52
CA GLU A 64 -9.50 -13.50 26.93
C GLU A 64 -8.07 -13.00 27.16
N LEU A 65 -7.19 -13.14 26.17
CA LEU A 65 -5.84 -12.59 26.21
C LEU A 65 -5.87 -11.07 26.37
N THR A 66 -6.58 -10.35 25.49
CA THR A 66 -6.64 -8.88 25.54
C THR A 66 -7.34 -8.40 26.81
N ARG A 67 -8.42 -9.06 27.24
CA ARG A 67 -9.08 -8.78 28.53
C ARG A 67 -8.13 -8.94 29.70
N SER A 68 -7.29 -9.98 29.67
CA SER A 68 -6.34 -10.24 30.74
C SER A 68 -5.24 -9.19 30.80
N LEU A 69 -4.69 -8.79 29.66
CA LEU A 69 -3.71 -7.69 29.59
C LEU A 69 -4.30 -6.39 30.17
N GLN A 70 -5.54 -6.03 29.80
CA GLN A 70 -6.19 -4.83 30.37
C GLN A 70 -6.48 -4.97 31.87
N ARG A 71 -6.86 -6.16 32.34
CA ARG A 71 -7.07 -6.41 33.77
C ARG A 71 -5.79 -6.22 34.57
N ILE A 72 -4.66 -6.74 34.05
CA ILE A 72 -3.33 -6.58 34.67
C ILE A 72 -2.96 -5.09 34.72
N ALA A 73 -3.13 -4.34 33.63
CA ALA A 73 -2.85 -2.90 33.61
C ALA A 73 -3.71 -2.11 34.60
N ARG A 74 -5.02 -2.37 34.65
CA ARG A 74 -5.93 -1.73 35.61
C ARG A 74 -5.54 -2.03 37.07
N GLN A 75 -5.16 -3.27 37.37
CA GLN A 75 -4.66 -3.67 38.70
C GLN A 75 -3.32 -3.02 39.04
N ALA A 76 -2.48 -2.78 38.03
CA ALA A 76 -1.22 -2.07 38.16
C ALA A 76 -1.38 -0.54 38.31
N GLY A 77 -2.62 -0.02 38.34
CA GLY A 77 -2.90 1.39 38.62
C GLY A 77 -2.88 2.31 37.40
N TYR A 78 -3.01 1.79 36.19
CA TYR A 78 -3.07 2.63 34.98
C TYR A 78 -4.32 3.52 34.98
N ASP A 79 -4.14 4.79 34.58
CA ASP A 79 -5.24 5.75 34.41
C ASP A 79 -6.12 5.41 33.21
N ARG A 80 -5.49 4.92 32.13
CA ARG A 80 -6.14 4.44 30.91
C ARG A 80 -5.60 3.07 30.52
N ASP A 81 -6.46 2.28 29.92
CA ASP A 81 -6.12 0.97 29.36
C ASP A 81 -4.94 1.05 28.37
N LEU A 82 -4.25 -0.07 28.18
CA LEU A 82 -3.14 -0.20 27.24
C LEU A 82 -3.62 0.04 25.81
N PHE A 83 -2.72 0.53 24.95
CA PHE A 83 -2.82 0.21 23.54
C PHE A 83 -2.50 -1.28 23.36
N ILE A 84 -3.39 -2.01 22.71
CA ILE A 84 -3.16 -3.37 22.22
C ILE A 84 -3.17 -3.26 20.70
N ALA A 85 -2.00 -3.44 20.11
CA ALA A 85 -1.73 -3.25 18.69
C ALA A 85 -1.51 -4.56 17.95
N ILE A 86 -1.66 -4.53 16.62
CA ILE A 86 -1.41 -5.67 15.73
C ILE A 86 -1.07 -5.18 14.32
N ASP A 87 -0.34 -5.99 13.54
CA ASP A 87 -0.13 -5.78 12.09
C ASP A 87 -1.22 -6.48 11.28
N GLN A 88 -2.42 -5.90 11.20
CA GLN A 88 -3.51 -6.41 10.38
C GLN A 88 -3.66 -5.55 9.11
N GLU A 89 -2.73 -5.73 8.17
CA GLU A 89 -2.73 -5.05 6.85
C GLU A 89 -3.76 -5.64 5.88
N ASN A 90 -4.21 -6.87 6.16
CA ASN A 90 -5.01 -7.74 5.30
C ASN A 90 -4.23 -8.28 4.09
N GLY A 91 -4.92 -9.06 3.24
CA GLY A 91 -4.29 -9.81 2.16
C GLY A 91 -3.13 -10.67 2.65
N LEU A 92 -1.94 -10.44 2.09
CA LEU A 92 -0.73 -11.20 2.40
C LEU A 92 -0.30 -11.12 3.88
N VAL A 93 -0.46 -9.97 4.54
CA VAL A 93 -0.06 -9.74 5.94
C VAL A 93 -1.31 -9.66 6.81
N THR A 94 -1.71 -10.83 7.33
CA THR A 94 -2.93 -11.03 8.12
C THR A 94 -2.58 -11.87 9.36
N ARG A 95 -2.84 -11.36 10.56
CA ARG A 95 -2.58 -12.08 11.83
C ARG A 95 -3.81 -12.84 12.30
N ILE A 96 -4.98 -12.21 12.24
CA ILE A 96 -6.27 -12.83 12.56
C ILE A 96 -6.90 -13.28 11.24
N LYS A 97 -6.74 -14.56 10.94
CA LYS A 97 -7.13 -15.18 9.66
C LYS A 97 -8.28 -16.18 9.85
N PRO A 98 -8.88 -16.69 8.76
CA PRO A 98 -9.85 -17.78 8.87
C PRO A 98 -9.27 -18.99 9.62
N PRO A 99 -10.08 -19.69 10.42
CA PRO A 99 -11.53 -19.51 10.63
C PRO A 99 -11.90 -18.48 11.73
N ILE A 100 -10.95 -17.76 12.31
CA ILE A 100 -11.18 -16.83 13.42
C ILE A 100 -11.90 -15.55 12.95
N ALA A 101 -11.45 -15.01 11.81
CA ALA A 101 -12.01 -13.85 11.15
C ALA A 101 -11.97 -14.00 9.62
N ALA A 102 -12.77 -13.19 8.92
CA ALA A 102 -12.85 -13.16 7.47
C ALA A 102 -11.50 -12.75 6.88
N GLN A 103 -11.12 -13.38 5.78
CA GLN A 103 -10.00 -12.93 4.97
C GLN A 103 -10.44 -11.71 4.15
N PHE A 104 -9.84 -10.56 4.43
CA PHE A 104 -10.07 -9.32 3.68
C PHE A 104 -9.00 -9.11 2.60
N PRO A 105 -9.35 -8.43 1.50
CA PRO A 105 -8.39 -8.09 0.44
C PRO A 105 -7.33 -7.13 0.95
N GLY A 106 -6.10 -7.34 0.49
CA GLY A 106 -4.95 -6.48 0.76
C GLY A 106 -4.91 -5.23 -0.11
N PRO A 107 -3.93 -4.34 0.12
CA PRO A 107 -3.88 -3.02 -0.52
C PRO A 107 -3.85 -3.05 -2.06
N MET A 108 -3.04 -3.91 -2.68
CA MET A 108 -3.00 -3.97 -4.15
C MET A 108 -4.29 -4.56 -4.75
N ALA A 109 -4.90 -5.55 -4.09
CA ALA A 109 -6.19 -6.10 -4.50
C ALA A 109 -7.29 -5.04 -4.42
N LEU A 110 -7.29 -4.21 -3.37
CA LEU A 110 -8.19 -3.06 -3.25
C LEU A 110 -7.97 -2.07 -4.39
N ALA A 111 -6.72 -1.70 -4.68
CA ALA A 111 -6.39 -0.77 -5.76
C ALA A 111 -6.85 -1.27 -7.14
N ALA A 112 -6.77 -2.59 -7.37
CA ALA A 112 -7.20 -3.20 -8.61
C ALA A 112 -8.71 -3.02 -8.89
N THR A 113 -9.52 -2.75 -7.86
CA THR A 113 -10.96 -2.46 -8.03
C THR A 113 -11.24 -1.10 -8.69
N LYS A 114 -10.25 -0.19 -8.75
CA LYS A 114 -10.38 1.22 -9.17
C LYS A 114 -11.34 2.08 -8.35
N ASP A 115 -11.85 1.56 -7.24
CA ASP A 115 -12.82 2.22 -6.40
C ASP A 115 -12.30 2.25 -4.95
N ALA A 116 -11.83 3.44 -4.56
CA ALA A 116 -11.19 3.65 -3.27
C ALA A 116 -12.16 3.51 -2.09
N SER A 117 -13.48 3.60 -2.32
CA SER A 117 -14.47 3.36 -1.26
C SER A 117 -14.40 1.94 -0.71
N ASN A 118 -13.99 0.96 -1.54
CA ASN A 118 -13.74 -0.41 -1.07
C ASN A 118 -12.61 -0.45 -0.01
N ALA A 119 -11.65 0.47 -0.05
CA ALA A 119 -10.57 0.55 0.93
C ALA A 119 -11.08 1.07 2.28
N TYR A 120 -11.98 2.05 2.28
CA TYR A 120 -12.70 2.50 3.47
C TYR A 120 -13.55 1.36 4.06
N GLU A 121 -14.38 0.69 3.24
CA GLU A 121 -15.25 -0.39 3.72
C GLU A 121 -14.47 -1.53 4.39
N ILE A 122 -13.34 -1.92 3.80
CA ILE A 122 -12.47 -2.96 4.36
C ILE A 122 -11.74 -2.48 5.61
N ALA A 123 -11.27 -1.23 5.66
CA ALA A 123 -10.64 -0.68 6.85
C ALA A 123 -11.63 -0.58 8.02
N TYR A 124 -12.86 -0.11 7.77
CA TYR A 124 -13.93 -0.08 8.76
C TYR A 124 -14.28 -1.47 9.27
N ALA A 125 -14.50 -2.44 8.37
CA ALA A 125 -14.81 -3.81 8.75
C ALA A 125 -13.66 -4.49 9.53
N THR A 126 -12.42 -4.11 9.20
CA THR A 126 -11.21 -4.54 9.91
C THR A 126 -11.16 -3.94 11.30
N ALA A 127 -11.40 -2.63 11.46
CA ALA A 127 -11.48 -1.97 12.77
C ALA A 127 -12.58 -2.56 13.66
N GLU A 128 -13.77 -2.80 13.11
CA GLU A 128 -14.84 -3.49 13.85
C GLU A 128 -14.44 -4.89 14.31
N MET A 129 -13.68 -5.62 13.48
CA MET A 129 -13.17 -6.94 13.81
C MET A 129 -12.13 -6.85 14.93
N LEU A 130 -11.12 -6.00 14.80
CA LEU A 130 -10.07 -5.79 15.80
C LEU A 130 -10.63 -5.35 17.15
N LYS A 131 -11.53 -4.36 17.13
CA LYS A 131 -12.21 -3.83 18.33
C LYS A 131 -13.02 -4.91 19.05
N SER A 132 -13.63 -5.85 18.31
CA SER A 132 -14.36 -6.97 18.91
C SER A 132 -13.46 -7.93 19.70
N PHE A 133 -12.16 -7.98 19.38
CA PHE A 133 -11.14 -8.72 20.13
C PHE A 133 -10.43 -7.87 21.19
N GLY A 134 -10.81 -6.60 21.40
CA GLY A 134 -10.15 -5.71 22.35
C GLY A 134 -8.84 -5.11 21.85
N ILE A 135 -8.57 -5.19 20.54
CA ILE A 135 -7.45 -4.54 19.88
C ILE A 135 -7.89 -3.13 19.48
N ASN A 136 -7.11 -2.11 19.81
CA ASN A 136 -7.47 -0.70 19.67
C ASN A 136 -6.43 0.12 18.89
N MET A 137 -5.39 -0.53 18.37
CA MET A 137 -4.45 0.06 17.42
C MET A 137 -4.11 -0.94 16.31
N ASN A 138 -3.99 -0.46 15.08
CA ASN A 138 -3.58 -1.26 13.92
C ASN A 138 -2.39 -0.59 13.23
N TYR A 139 -1.35 -1.36 12.96
CA TYR A 139 -0.19 -0.92 12.19
C TYR A 139 -0.47 -1.03 10.69
N ALA A 140 -1.45 -0.25 10.27
CA ALA A 140 -1.92 -0.09 8.89
C ALA A 140 -2.57 1.31 8.77
N PRO A 141 -2.67 1.88 7.56
CA PRO A 141 -2.32 1.30 6.26
C PRO A 141 -0.85 1.45 5.87
N ILE A 142 -0.46 0.73 4.81
CA ILE A 142 0.82 0.89 4.12
C ILE A 142 0.75 2.11 3.20
N ALA A 143 1.67 3.04 3.38
CA ALA A 143 1.89 4.25 2.58
C ALA A 143 3.09 4.14 1.64
N ASP A 144 3.77 3.00 1.61
CA ASP A 144 4.86 2.75 0.68
C ASP A 144 4.34 2.68 -0.76
N ILE A 145 5.11 3.20 -1.71
CA ILE A 145 4.79 3.20 -3.14
C ILE A 145 5.65 2.13 -3.80
N ASN A 146 5.06 1.16 -4.49
CA ASN A 146 5.80 0.07 -5.12
C ASN A 146 6.52 0.53 -6.41
N SER A 147 7.35 1.57 -6.32
CA SER A 147 8.04 2.19 -7.45
C SER A 147 9.20 1.36 -7.99
N GLU A 148 9.79 0.50 -7.16
CA GLU A 148 10.76 -0.51 -7.58
C GLU A 148 10.02 -1.86 -7.71
N PRO A 149 9.73 -2.35 -8.94
CA PRO A 149 9.05 -3.62 -9.13
C PRO A 149 9.80 -4.81 -8.52
N LYS A 150 11.12 -4.66 -8.29
CA LYS A 150 11.95 -5.68 -7.64
C LYS A 150 12.00 -5.58 -6.11
N ASN A 151 11.13 -4.79 -5.48
CA ASN A 151 11.11 -4.64 -4.04
C ASN A 151 10.72 -5.97 -3.35
N PRO A 152 11.57 -6.55 -2.49
CA PRO A 152 11.30 -7.86 -1.89
C PRO A 152 10.38 -7.80 -0.66
N VAL A 153 10.04 -6.60 -0.14
CA VAL A 153 9.36 -6.40 1.15
C VAL A 153 7.96 -5.82 1.01
N ILE A 154 7.73 -4.92 0.05
CA ILE A 154 6.46 -4.20 -0.11
C ILE A 154 5.54 -4.93 -1.09
N GLY A 155 5.87 -4.97 -2.39
CA GLY A 155 5.10 -5.69 -3.39
C GLY A 155 3.60 -5.41 -3.28
N VAL A 156 2.79 -6.47 -3.10
CA VAL A 156 1.32 -6.40 -2.97
C VAL A 156 0.79 -5.70 -1.71
N ARG A 157 1.67 -5.38 -0.75
CA ARG A 157 1.32 -4.58 0.44
C ARG A 157 1.14 -3.10 0.11
N SER A 158 1.68 -2.63 -1.00
CA SER A 158 1.37 -1.30 -1.51
C SER A 158 0.13 -1.33 -2.42
N PRO A 159 -0.73 -0.31 -2.37
CA PRO A 159 -1.81 -0.17 -3.35
C PRO A 159 -1.31 -0.10 -4.81
N SER A 160 -0.21 0.60 -5.09
CA SER A 160 0.18 0.98 -6.45
C SER A 160 1.64 1.45 -6.52
N ASP A 161 2.17 1.58 -7.74
CA ASP A 161 3.42 2.28 -8.06
C ASP A 161 3.21 3.79 -8.29
N ASN A 162 1.94 4.25 -8.23
CA ASN A 162 1.58 5.65 -8.39
C ASN A 162 1.36 6.34 -7.02
N PRO A 163 2.12 7.40 -6.68
CA PRO A 163 2.02 8.10 -5.40
C PRO A 163 0.62 8.63 -5.06
N GLU A 164 -0.13 9.11 -6.06
CA GLU A 164 -1.47 9.68 -5.86
C GLU A 164 -2.52 8.60 -5.63
N ILE A 165 -2.38 7.44 -6.29
CA ILE A 165 -3.24 6.28 -6.04
C ILE A 165 -2.98 5.77 -4.63
N VAL A 166 -1.71 5.53 -4.25
CA VAL A 166 -1.36 5.09 -2.89
C VAL A 166 -1.91 6.06 -1.86
N GLY A 167 -1.68 7.36 -2.06
CA GLY A 167 -2.19 8.39 -1.17
C GLY A 167 -3.72 8.42 -1.04
N LYS A 168 -4.48 8.16 -2.12
CA LYS A 168 -5.95 8.06 -2.07
C LYS A 168 -6.40 6.87 -1.22
N TYR A 169 -5.83 5.70 -1.44
CA TYR A 169 -6.20 4.49 -0.71
C TYR A 169 -5.78 4.56 0.77
N VAL A 170 -4.62 5.16 1.07
CA VAL A 170 -4.20 5.43 2.45
C VAL A 170 -5.20 6.32 3.19
N SER A 171 -5.66 7.42 2.58
CA SER A 171 -6.68 8.30 3.20
C SER A 171 -7.96 7.55 3.55
N GLU A 172 -8.52 6.78 2.60
CA GLU A 172 -9.75 6.00 2.81
C GLU A 172 -9.58 4.96 3.93
N GLN A 173 -8.41 4.32 4.01
CA GLN A 173 -8.13 3.36 5.08
C GLN A 173 -7.97 4.04 6.45
N VAL A 174 -7.27 5.18 6.53
CA VAL A 174 -7.17 5.98 7.78
C VAL A 174 -8.55 6.40 8.25
N HIS A 175 -9.39 6.87 7.32
CA HIS A 175 -10.77 7.25 7.62
C HIS A 175 -11.59 6.06 8.16
N GLY A 176 -11.55 4.90 7.47
CA GLY A 176 -12.27 3.70 7.91
C GLY A 176 -11.81 3.15 9.26
N PHE A 177 -10.49 3.15 9.54
CA PHE A 177 -9.98 2.74 10.85
C PHE A 177 -10.44 3.67 11.97
N THR A 178 -10.37 4.99 11.72
CA THR A 178 -10.77 6.02 12.68
C THR A 178 -12.24 5.91 13.04
N GLU A 179 -13.14 5.79 12.05
CA GLU A 179 -14.57 5.64 12.28
C GLU A 179 -14.94 4.29 12.92
N GLY A 180 -14.19 3.23 12.62
CA GLY A 180 -14.31 1.94 13.32
C GLY A 180 -13.80 1.99 14.77
N GLY A 181 -13.13 3.08 15.16
CA GLY A 181 -12.64 3.34 16.51
C GLY A 181 -11.39 2.53 16.86
N VAL A 182 -10.49 2.35 15.89
CA VAL A 182 -9.16 1.75 16.07
C VAL A 182 -8.12 2.76 15.57
N ALA A 183 -7.10 3.04 16.37
CA ALA A 183 -6.03 3.95 15.96
C ALA A 183 -5.23 3.36 14.80
N SER A 184 -5.12 4.07 13.68
CA SER A 184 -4.27 3.68 12.55
C SER A 184 -2.84 4.20 12.72
N CYS A 185 -1.86 3.41 12.26
CA CYS A 185 -0.46 3.80 12.17
C CYS A 185 0.03 3.62 10.73
N VAL A 186 0.23 4.73 10.03
CA VAL A 186 0.68 4.72 8.62
C VAL A 186 2.16 4.43 8.54
N LYS A 187 2.57 3.54 7.63
CA LYS A 187 3.97 3.04 7.56
C LYS A 187 4.44 2.73 6.13
N HIS A 188 5.74 2.72 5.83
CA HIS A 188 6.87 2.92 6.75
C HIS A 188 7.60 4.21 6.37
N PHE A 189 7.44 5.26 7.17
CA PHE A 189 8.01 6.57 6.89
C PHE A 189 9.54 6.51 6.81
N PRO A 190 10.18 7.12 5.79
CA PRO A 190 9.60 8.04 4.80
C PRO A 190 9.09 7.38 3.52
N GLY A 191 9.12 6.06 3.41
CA GLY A 191 8.68 5.26 2.26
C GLY A 191 9.69 4.14 1.97
N HIS A 192 9.28 2.87 2.02
CA HIS A 192 10.14 1.69 1.84
C HIS A 192 10.12 1.12 0.41
N GLY A 193 9.12 1.51 -0.38
CA GLY A 193 8.80 0.85 -1.64
C GLY A 193 9.81 1.02 -2.80
N ASP A 194 10.83 1.87 -2.64
CA ASP A 194 11.92 2.08 -3.59
C ASP A 194 13.26 1.45 -3.16
N THR A 195 13.21 0.34 -2.41
CA THR A 195 14.41 -0.36 -1.97
C THR A 195 14.51 -1.75 -2.59
N SER A 196 15.71 -2.14 -3.00
CA SER A 196 16.01 -3.48 -3.52
C SER A 196 16.61 -4.41 -2.45
N VAL A 197 16.73 -3.93 -1.21
CA VAL A 197 17.36 -4.61 -0.07
C VAL A 197 16.34 -4.66 1.06
N ASP A 198 16.18 -5.82 1.68
CA ASP A 198 15.26 -6.04 2.78
C ASP A 198 15.89 -5.61 4.12
N SER A 199 15.20 -4.70 4.83
CA SER A 199 15.61 -4.14 6.13
C SER A 199 15.78 -5.18 7.24
N HIS A 200 15.23 -6.37 7.06
CA HIS A 200 15.42 -7.48 8.00
C HIS A 200 16.80 -8.14 7.91
N TYR A 201 17.56 -7.87 6.85
CA TYR A 201 18.88 -8.48 6.60
C TYR A 201 20.02 -7.47 6.52
N ASP A 202 19.76 -6.26 6.02
CA ASP A 202 20.75 -5.18 5.91
C ASP A 202 20.05 -3.82 5.87
N LEU A 203 20.78 -2.71 6.07
CA LEU A 203 20.22 -1.36 6.09
C LEU A 203 19.89 -0.86 4.66
N PRO A 204 18.61 -0.74 4.26
CA PRO A 204 18.25 -0.27 2.92
C PRO A 204 18.59 1.20 2.77
N VAL A 205 18.87 1.61 1.52
CA VAL A 205 19.27 2.98 1.20
C VAL A 205 18.42 3.52 0.07
N ILE A 206 17.76 4.64 0.30
CA ILE A 206 17.09 5.41 -0.75
C ILE A 206 18.05 6.47 -1.26
N SER A 207 18.37 6.41 -2.55
CA SER A 207 19.33 7.32 -3.20
C SER A 207 18.67 8.55 -3.84
N LYS A 208 17.38 8.80 -3.56
CA LYS A 208 16.61 9.94 -4.08
C LYS A 208 17.00 11.26 -3.40
N SER A 209 16.92 12.36 -4.16
CA SER A 209 17.00 13.73 -3.62
C SER A 209 15.74 14.09 -2.84
N MET A 210 15.76 15.17 -2.05
CA MET A 210 14.57 15.60 -1.32
C MET A 210 13.43 16.04 -2.24
N ALA A 211 13.74 16.60 -3.41
CA ALA A 211 12.74 16.95 -4.41
C ALA A 211 12.04 15.70 -4.97
N GLN A 212 12.80 14.62 -5.22
CA GLN A 212 12.24 13.34 -5.68
C GLN A 212 11.38 12.69 -4.60
N MET A 213 11.87 12.65 -3.35
CA MET A 213 11.09 12.15 -2.21
C MET A 213 9.77 12.89 -2.04
N ASN A 214 9.78 14.23 -2.18
CA ASN A 214 8.58 15.06 -2.07
C ASN A 214 7.53 14.81 -3.16
N ALA A 215 7.98 14.40 -4.35
CA ALA A 215 7.14 14.10 -5.50
C ALA A 215 6.65 12.65 -5.54
N CYS A 216 7.22 11.77 -4.72
CA CYS A 216 6.89 10.35 -4.68
C CYS A 216 6.63 9.89 -3.24
N GLU A 217 7.66 9.44 -2.52
CA GLU A 217 7.58 8.75 -1.22
C GLU A 217 6.75 9.51 -0.17
N LEU A 218 6.87 10.84 -0.10
CA LEU A 218 6.20 11.65 0.92
C LEU A 218 4.75 11.98 0.59
N VAL A 219 4.26 11.69 -0.63
CA VAL A 219 2.90 12.03 -1.05
C VAL A 219 1.83 11.35 -0.17
N PRO A 220 1.89 10.03 0.09
CA PRO A 220 0.88 9.36 0.90
C PRO A 220 0.95 9.78 2.38
N PHE A 221 2.14 10.02 2.92
CA PHE A 221 2.30 10.52 4.30
C PHE A 221 1.71 11.92 4.46
N ARG A 222 1.94 12.83 3.49
CA ARG A 222 1.34 14.16 3.52
C ARG A 222 -0.19 14.10 3.55
N ARG A 223 -0.78 13.20 2.74
CA ARG A 223 -2.23 12.97 2.76
C ARG A 223 -2.72 12.39 4.08
N ALA A 224 -2.02 11.40 4.64
CA ALA A 224 -2.36 10.83 5.94
C ALA A 224 -2.34 11.86 7.07
N VAL A 225 -1.36 12.79 7.06
CA VAL A 225 -1.30 13.88 8.04
C VAL A 225 -2.50 14.82 7.89
N VAL A 226 -2.88 15.18 6.65
CA VAL A 226 -4.08 16.00 6.39
C VAL A 226 -5.36 15.31 6.83
N GLU A 227 -5.45 13.99 6.66
CA GLU A 227 -6.58 13.16 7.12
C GLU A 227 -6.64 13.02 8.66
N GLY A 228 -5.61 13.48 9.38
CA GLY A 228 -5.57 13.40 10.84
C GLY A 228 -5.20 12.02 11.37
N VAL A 229 -4.34 11.27 10.67
CA VAL A 229 -3.83 9.97 11.13
C VAL A 229 -3.32 10.03 12.58
N GLY A 230 -3.67 9.04 13.39
CA GLY A 230 -3.27 9.00 14.81
C GLY A 230 -1.78 8.76 15.05
N ALA A 231 -1.15 7.91 14.21
CA ALA A 231 0.26 7.57 14.33
C ALA A 231 0.94 7.37 12.97
N VAL A 232 2.26 7.53 12.93
CA VAL A 232 3.13 7.21 11.78
C VAL A 232 4.32 6.39 12.27
N MET A 233 4.58 5.27 11.61
CA MET A 233 5.71 4.41 11.92
C MET A 233 6.90 4.72 11.02
N THR A 234 8.10 4.88 11.60
CA THR A 234 9.35 5.14 10.89
C THR A 234 10.08 3.84 10.56
N ALA A 235 10.60 3.73 9.35
CA ALA A 235 11.39 2.60 8.88
C ALA A 235 12.87 2.71 9.29
N HIS A 236 13.57 1.57 9.28
CA HIS A 236 15.02 1.50 9.39
C HIS A 236 15.68 1.63 8.02
N ILE A 237 15.60 2.82 7.41
CA ILE A 237 16.11 3.10 6.05
C ILE A 237 16.99 4.34 6.06
N ARG A 238 18.15 4.28 5.40
CA ARG A 238 19.01 5.45 5.21
C ARG A 238 18.57 6.26 3.98
N LEU A 239 18.58 7.58 4.10
CA LEU A 239 18.21 8.52 3.03
C LEU A 239 19.45 9.29 2.58
N LYS A 240 19.88 9.17 1.33
CA LYS A 240 21.01 9.99 0.83
C LYS A 240 20.62 11.46 0.69
N GLY A 241 19.42 11.74 0.20
CA GLY A 241 18.93 13.11 0.00
C GLY A 241 18.86 13.94 1.29
N ILE A 242 18.91 13.31 2.47
CA ILE A 242 18.86 14.04 3.75
C ILE A 242 20.05 14.96 3.97
N GLU A 243 21.19 14.69 3.31
CA GLU A 243 22.38 15.54 3.35
C GLU A 243 22.11 16.94 2.78
N GLU A 244 21.14 17.08 1.86
CA GLU A 244 20.70 18.38 1.33
C GLU A 244 20.12 19.28 2.44
N LEU A 245 19.53 18.68 3.49
CA LEU A 245 18.99 19.39 4.65
C LEU A 245 20.09 19.75 5.66
N ALA A 246 21.25 19.10 5.57
CA ALA A 246 22.41 19.30 6.44
C ALA A 246 23.40 20.36 5.90
N ALA A 247 22.99 21.18 4.93
CA ALA A 247 23.85 22.16 4.24
C ALA A 247 24.49 23.25 5.14
N THR A 248 24.11 23.31 6.41
CA THR A 248 24.90 23.94 7.49
C THR A 248 25.64 22.82 8.22
N GLY A 249 26.97 22.78 8.18
CA GLY A 249 27.83 21.64 8.60
C GLY A 249 27.71 21.07 10.03
N GLU A 250 26.61 21.31 10.73
CA GLU A 250 26.27 20.86 12.08
C GLU A 250 25.61 19.47 12.17
N HIS A 251 25.48 18.70 11.07
CA HIS A 251 24.72 17.43 11.09
C HIS A 251 25.36 16.27 10.31
N ALA A 252 26.67 16.35 10.00
CA ALA A 252 27.39 15.31 9.25
C ALA A 252 27.36 13.93 9.94
N GLU A 253 27.21 13.89 11.26
CA GLU A 253 27.09 12.67 12.06
C GLU A 253 25.77 11.90 11.84
N TYR A 254 24.72 12.56 11.31
CA TYR A 254 23.42 11.93 11.09
C TYR A 254 23.26 11.28 9.71
N LYS A 255 24.17 11.54 8.77
CA LYS A 255 24.03 11.09 7.37
C LYS A 255 23.89 9.58 7.20
N ASP A 256 24.53 8.82 8.09
CA ASP A 256 24.56 7.36 8.04
C ASP A 256 23.48 6.71 8.91
N LEU A 257 22.71 7.51 9.66
CA LEU A 257 21.65 7.00 10.52
C LEU A 257 20.42 6.61 9.71
N PRO A 258 19.75 5.48 10.05
CA PRO A 258 18.43 5.17 9.53
C PRO A 258 17.41 6.24 9.96
N ALA A 259 16.35 6.40 9.18
CA ALA A 259 15.29 7.40 9.40
C ALA A 259 14.70 7.33 10.81
N SER A 260 14.53 6.13 11.37
CA SER A 260 14.05 5.93 12.76
C SER A 260 14.97 6.48 13.86
N LEU A 261 16.25 6.71 13.56
CA LEU A 261 17.26 7.23 14.49
C LEU A 261 17.78 8.62 14.08
N ASN A 262 17.25 9.20 13.00
CA ASN A 262 17.80 10.40 12.39
C ASN A 262 16.90 11.62 12.67
N PRO A 263 17.34 12.62 13.45
CA PRO A 263 16.51 13.78 13.79
C PRO A 263 16.08 14.59 12.56
N LEU A 264 16.89 14.65 11.51
CA LEU A 264 16.52 15.35 10.27
C LEU A 264 15.38 14.64 9.55
N ALA A 265 15.30 13.31 9.64
CA ALA A 265 14.22 12.53 9.05
C ALA A 265 12.93 12.73 9.84
N ILE A 266 13.02 12.69 11.17
CA ILE A 266 11.89 12.98 12.06
C ILE A 266 11.38 14.42 11.85
N ASP A 267 12.27 15.39 11.63
CA ASP A 267 11.90 16.79 11.36
C ASP A 267 11.15 16.98 10.04
N ILE A 268 11.39 16.15 9.02
CA ILE A 268 10.54 16.16 7.82
C ILE A 268 9.09 15.90 8.22
N LEU A 269 8.84 14.87 9.03
CA LEU A 269 7.49 14.53 9.46
C LEU A 269 6.91 15.57 10.45
N ARG A 270 7.67 15.89 11.50
CA ARG A 270 7.20 16.74 12.60
C ARG A 270 7.09 18.22 12.20
N LYS A 271 8.08 18.75 11.48
CA LYS A 271 8.18 20.18 11.12
C LYS A 271 7.68 20.44 9.70
N GLN A 272 8.19 19.74 8.69
CA GLN A 272 7.84 20.05 7.29
C GLN A 272 6.41 19.61 6.92
N LEU A 273 6.01 18.40 7.33
CA LEU A 273 4.63 17.90 7.13
C LEU A 273 3.67 18.35 8.23
N GLY A 274 4.18 18.90 9.34
CA GLY A 274 3.36 19.45 10.43
C GLY A 274 2.65 18.38 11.28
N PHE A 275 3.11 17.13 11.27
CA PHE A 275 2.45 16.02 11.96
C PHE A 275 2.45 16.19 13.49
N LYS A 276 1.27 16.09 14.11
CA LYS A 276 1.10 16.28 15.58
C LYS A 276 0.83 14.99 16.36
N GLY A 277 0.54 13.89 15.68
CA GLY A 277 0.27 12.59 16.29
C GLY A 277 1.54 11.87 16.75
N LEU A 278 1.39 10.56 17.03
CA LEU A 278 2.48 9.73 17.52
C LEU A 278 3.44 9.29 16.41
N ILE A 279 4.73 9.50 16.61
CA ILE A 279 5.80 8.92 15.81
C ILE A 279 6.29 7.67 16.52
N ILE A 280 6.23 6.53 15.83
CA ILE A 280 6.56 5.22 16.39
C ILE A 280 7.72 4.62 15.60
N SER A 281 8.71 4.02 16.26
CA SER A 281 9.73 3.27 15.53
C SER A 281 9.18 1.95 15.00
N ASP A 282 9.69 1.47 13.86
CA ASP A 282 9.67 0.04 13.57
C ASP A 282 10.48 -0.75 14.63
N CYS A 283 10.42 -2.07 14.61
CA CYS A 283 10.99 -2.92 15.66
C CYS A 283 12.51 -2.78 15.74
N LEU A 284 13.01 -2.26 16.86
CA LEU A 284 14.45 -2.05 17.13
C LEU A 284 15.25 -3.35 17.32
N GLU A 285 14.60 -4.51 17.24
CA GLU A 285 15.27 -5.82 17.17
C GLU A 285 15.61 -6.25 15.73
N MET A 286 15.23 -5.47 14.72
CA MET A 286 15.59 -5.74 13.32
C MET A 286 17.09 -5.50 13.07
N GLU A 287 17.71 -6.34 12.23
CA GLU A 287 19.18 -6.35 12.02
C GLU A 287 19.73 -5.02 11.52
N GLY A 288 19.00 -4.28 10.67
CA GLY A 288 19.41 -2.97 10.17
C GLY A 288 19.66 -1.91 11.26
N VAL A 289 19.17 -2.13 12.48
CA VAL A 289 19.43 -1.28 13.66
C VAL A 289 20.15 -2.05 14.77
N ARG A 290 19.68 -3.26 15.10
CA ARG A 290 20.24 -4.07 16.18
C ARG A 290 21.72 -4.39 15.95
N GLY A 291 22.11 -4.72 14.71
CA GLY A 291 23.49 -5.06 14.37
C GLY A 291 24.45 -3.89 14.59
N PRO A 292 24.22 -2.71 13.98
CA PRO A 292 25.14 -1.58 14.11
C PRO A 292 25.12 -0.85 15.47
N TYR A 293 23.98 -0.78 16.15
CA TYR A 293 23.81 0.08 17.33
C TYR A 293 23.49 -0.68 18.62
N GLY A 294 22.93 -1.89 18.53
CA GLY A 294 22.28 -2.56 19.64
C GLY A 294 20.91 -1.96 19.97
N THR A 295 19.97 -2.79 20.44
CA THR A 295 18.57 -2.38 20.67
C THR A 295 18.43 -1.33 21.77
N GLU A 296 19.20 -1.44 22.86
CA GLU A 296 19.11 -0.53 24.01
C GLU A 296 19.56 0.90 23.67
N GLN A 297 20.72 1.02 23.03
CA GLN A 297 21.24 2.30 22.55
C GLN A 297 20.36 2.88 21.44
N ALA A 298 19.84 2.04 20.54
CA ALA A 298 18.92 2.48 19.49
C ALA A 298 17.63 3.10 20.07
N ALA A 299 17.11 2.59 21.19
CA ALA A 299 15.94 3.19 21.85
C ALA A 299 16.23 4.61 22.33
N VAL A 300 17.39 4.83 22.97
CA VAL A 300 17.82 6.18 23.38
C VAL A 300 18.01 7.10 22.17
N MET A 301 18.62 6.60 21.08
CA MET A 301 18.82 7.37 19.85
C MET A 301 17.51 7.75 19.17
N ALA A 302 16.54 6.83 19.08
CA ALA A 302 15.23 7.08 18.48
C ALA A 302 14.46 8.18 19.23
N LEU A 303 14.38 8.07 20.56
CA LEU A 303 13.71 9.08 21.39
C LEU A 303 14.43 10.43 21.33
N ARG A 304 15.77 10.43 21.31
CA ARG A 304 16.57 11.65 21.12
C ARG A 304 16.31 12.30 19.75
N ALA A 305 16.08 11.49 18.70
CA ALA A 305 15.75 11.98 17.37
C ALA A 305 14.35 12.62 17.28
N GLY A 306 13.48 12.39 18.28
CA GLY A 306 12.12 12.94 18.32
C GLY A 306 11.01 11.93 17.99
N THR A 307 11.35 10.64 17.92
CA THR A 307 10.36 9.55 17.95
C THR A 307 9.66 9.57 19.31
N ASP A 308 8.34 9.38 19.35
CA ASP A 308 7.58 9.39 20.60
C ASP A 308 7.60 8.02 21.29
N CYS A 309 7.40 6.93 20.53
CA CYS A 309 7.40 5.57 21.06
C CYS A 309 8.37 4.64 20.33
N VAL A 310 9.01 3.75 21.07
CA VAL A 310 9.93 2.73 20.53
C VAL A 310 9.35 1.33 20.65
N MET A 311 9.58 0.52 19.62
CA MET A 311 9.03 -0.83 19.53
C MET A 311 10.11 -1.91 19.70
N ILE A 312 9.88 -2.84 20.63
CA ILE A 312 10.77 -3.98 20.91
C ILE A 312 9.90 -5.24 21.11
N CYS A 313 9.81 -6.08 20.08
CA CYS A 313 8.71 -7.04 19.95
C CYS A 313 8.93 -8.41 20.61
N HIS A 314 10.16 -8.84 20.93
CA HIS A 314 10.48 -10.25 21.16
C HIS A 314 11.15 -10.55 22.48
N THR A 315 12.24 -9.84 22.81
CA THR A 315 13.17 -10.29 23.86
C THR A 315 13.06 -9.45 25.13
N MET A 316 12.67 -10.10 26.24
CA MET A 316 12.51 -9.44 27.55
C MET A 316 13.76 -8.71 28.02
N SER A 317 14.95 -9.29 27.80
CA SER A 317 16.22 -8.64 28.17
C SER A 317 16.44 -7.32 27.41
N ALA A 318 16.14 -7.28 26.11
CA ALA A 318 16.27 -6.07 25.31
C ALA A 318 15.20 -5.03 25.69
N GLN A 319 13.97 -5.48 25.99
CA GLN A 319 12.88 -4.62 26.45
C GLN A 319 13.25 -3.91 27.76
N VAL A 320 13.69 -4.67 28.77
CA VAL A 320 14.11 -4.11 30.07
C VAL A 320 15.35 -3.23 29.92
N GLY A 321 16.40 -3.73 29.27
CA GLY A 321 17.66 -2.99 29.12
C GLY A 321 17.48 -1.68 28.37
N ALA A 322 16.58 -1.62 27.39
CA ALA A 322 16.26 -0.39 26.68
C ALA A 322 15.50 0.60 27.56
N ILE A 323 14.52 0.15 28.35
CA ILE A 323 13.80 1.02 29.30
C ILE A 323 14.78 1.60 30.33
N GLU A 324 15.61 0.76 30.93
CA GLU A 324 16.61 1.17 31.93
C GLU A 324 17.65 2.13 31.33
N SER A 325 18.08 1.91 30.09
CA SER A 325 18.98 2.81 29.37
C SER A 325 18.36 4.18 29.11
N VAL A 326 17.07 4.24 28.76
CA VAL A 326 16.36 5.52 28.57
C VAL A 326 16.16 6.24 29.90
N VAL A 327 15.80 5.52 30.98
CA VAL A 327 15.69 6.09 32.33
C VAL A 327 17.01 6.73 32.75
N GLU A 328 18.13 6.03 32.55
CA GLU A 328 19.46 6.56 32.90
C GLU A 328 19.85 7.75 32.01
N ALA A 329 19.50 7.73 30.72
CA ALA A 329 19.72 8.87 29.82
C ALA A 329 18.95 10.12 30.27
N VAL A 330 17.73 9.97 30.81
CA VAL A 330 16.96 11.09 31.38
C VAL A 330 17.60 11.59 32.68
N LYS A 331 18.00 10.68 33.58
CA LYS A 331 18.64 11.02 34.86
C LYS A 331 19.94 11.79 34.67
N THR A 332 20.73 11.40 33.68
CA THR A 332 22.01 12.04 33.33
C THR A 332 21.85 13.28 32.43
N SER A 333 20.61 13.67 32.09
CA SER A 333 20.30 14.75 31.15
C SER A 333 20.86 14.54 29.72
N ALA A 334 21.27 13.31 29.38
CA ALA A 334 21.62 12.90 28.02
C ALA A 334 20.37 12.79 27.11
N LEU A 335 19.18 12.80 27.71
CA LEU A 335 17.88 12.94 27.05
C LEU A 335 17.01 13.91 27.86
N SER A 336 16.38 14.86 27.18
CA SER A 336 15.58 15.91 27.83
C SER A 336 14.30 15.34 28.43
N TRP A 337 14.09 15.56 29.74
CA TRP A 337 12.85 15.16 30.41
C TRP A 337 11.61 15.87 29.82
N LYS A 338 11.74 17.10 29.33
CA LYS A 338 10.65 17.83 28.66
C LYS A 338 10.24 17.14 27.36
N SER A 339 11.20 16.62 26.61
CA SER A 339 10.92 15.87 25.38
C SER A 339 10.19 14.56 25.68
N ILE A 340 10.55 13.87 26.78
CA ILE A 340 9.79 12.70 27.26
C ILE A 340 8.37 13.08 27.65
N GLU A 341 8.20 14.17 28.41
CA GLU A 341 6.88 14.65 28.83
C GLU A 341 5.98 14.96 27.63
N GLU A 342 6.51 15.64 26.61
CA GLU A 342 5.78 15.91 25.37
C GLU A 342 5.36 14.62 24.64
N SER A 343 6.24 13.63 24.55
CA SER A 343 5.92 12.33 23.95
C SER A 343 4.83 11.62 24.75
N VAL A 344 4.90 11.61 26.08
CA VAL A 344 3.87 11.01 26.95
C VAL A 344 2.53 11.73 26.80
N HIS A 345 2.54 13.06 26.66
CA HIS A 345 1.31 13.82 26.38
C HIS A 345 0.69 13.39 25.05
N ARG A 346 1.46 13.22 23.97
CA ARG A 346 0.92 12.69 22.70
C ARG A 346 0.36 11.28 22.83
N VAL A 347 0.97 10.43 23.68
CA VAL A 347 0.44 9.08 23.97
C VAL A 347 -0.90 9.20 24.69
N SER A 348 -0.99 10.05 25.69
CA SER A 348 -2.22 10.31 26.46
C SER A 348 -3.33 10.88 25.57
N ASP A 349 -2.99 11.84 24.70
CA ASP A 349 -3.92 12.46 23.76
C ASP A 349 -4.51 11.43 22.80
N LEU A 350 -3.66 10.58 22.19
CA LEU A 350 -4.17 9.53 21.31
C LEU A 350 -5.00 8.49 22.08
N LYS A 351 -4.56 8.09 23.29
CA LYS A 351 -5.36 7.22 24.16
C LYS A 351 -6.71 7.87 24.50
N SER A 352 -6.78 9.18 24.67
CA SER A 352 -8.04 9.86 24.99
C SER A 352 -9.10 9.72 23.90
N ILE A 353 -8.68 9.57 22.64
CA ILE A 353 -9.54 9.40 21.47
C ILE A 353 -10.01 7.95 21.34
N PHE A 354 -9.09 6.99 21.43
CA PHE A 354 -9.36 5.58 21.08
C PHE A 354 -9.55 4.65 22.28
N VAL A 355 -9.16 5.08 23.49
CA VAL A 355 -9.22 4.30 24.71
C VAL A 355 -10.13 5.02 25.73
N PRO A 356 -11.37 4.53 25.92
CA PRO A 356 -12.35 5.22 26.77
C PRO A 356 -11.83 5.38 28.21
N SER A 357 -12.02 6.57 28.78
CA SER A 357 -11.62 6.92 30.15
C SER A 357 -12.43 6.18 31.21
N ASN A 358 -13.70 5.89 30.90
CA ASN A 358 -14.55 5.12 31.79
C ASN A 358 -14.07 3.66 31.71
N ARG A 359 -13.61 3.14 32.85
CA ARG A 359 -13.38 1.70 33.10
C ARG A 359 -14.71 0.95 32.98
N LEU A 360 -15.29 0.94 31.79
CA LEU A 360 -16.45 0.14 31.49
C LEU A 360 -16.09 -1.28 31.92
N PRO A 361 -16.99 -1.96 32.66
CA PRO A 361 -16.78 -3.34 33.02
C PRO A 361 -16.42 -4.08 31.74
N LEU A 362 -15.32 -4.84 31.76
CA LEU A 362 -15.01 -5.73 30.63
C LEU A 362 -16.28 -6.56 30.40
N PRO A 363 -16.85 -6.60 29.18
CA PRO A 363 -18.18 -7.14 28.99
C PRO A 363 -18.28 -8.56 29.57
N ASN A 364 -19.13 -8.78 30.56
CA ASN A 364 -19.36 -10.10 31.17
C ASN A 364 -20.06 -11.10 30.22
N SER A 365 -20.05 -10.84 28.91
CA SER A 365 -20.48 -11.83 27.94
C SER A 365 -19.62 -13.08 28.09
N THR A 366 -20.28 -14.22 28.29
CA THR A 366 -19.62 -15.52 28.24
C THR A 366 -18.89 -15.66 26.91
N LEU A 367 -17.74 -16.34 26.92
CA LEU A 367 -16.96 -16.60 25.70
C LEU A 367 -17.84 -17.27 24.61
N SER A 368 -18.75 -18.17 25.00
CA SER A 368 -19.74 -18.77 24.10
C SER A 368 -20.67 -17.78 23.40
N ARG A 369 -21.15 -16.74 24.09
CA ARG A 369 -21.99 -15.69 23.48
C ARG A 369 -21.17 -14.82 22.54
N PHE A 370 -19.91 -14.59 22.87
CA PHE A 370 -18.99 -13.88 22.00
C PHE A 370 -18.74 -14.65 20.71
N GLU A 371 -18.42 -15.95 20.79
CA GLU A 371 -18.21 -16.80 19.60
C GLU A 371 -19.42 -16.79 18.66
N LEU A 372 -20.63 -16.94 19.19
CA LEU A 372 -21.86 -16.86 18.39
C LEU A 372 -21.99 -15.53 17.66
N ARG A 373 -21.76 -14.41 18.35
CA ARG A 373 -21.80 -13.06 17.74
C ARG A 373 -20.69 -12.87 16.72
N ASN A 374 -19.47 -13.30 17.04
CA ASN A 374 -18.32 -13.23 16.15
C ASN A 374 -18.61 -14.00 14.86
N ASN A 375 -19.13 -15.23 14.95
CA ASN A 375 -19.47 -16.04 13.79
C ASN A 375 -20.51 -15.37 12.88
N LEU A 376 -21.54 -14.72 13.46
CA LEU A 376 -22.55 -13.98 12.68
C LEU A 376 -21.95 -12.75 11.99
N SER A 377 -21.20 -11.93 12.72
CA SER A 377 -20.50 -10.78 12.15
C SER A 377 -19.49 -11.21 11.08
N ASN A 378 -18.84 -12.35 11.27
CA ASN A 378 -17.87 -12.89 10.35
C ASN A 378 -18.48 -13.25 8.99
N ARG A 379 -19.67 -13.85 8.98
CA ARG A 379 -20.39 -14.14 7.74
C ARG A 379 -20.69 -12.88 6.93
N ARG A 380 -21.10 -11.79 7.59
CA ARG A 380 -21.33 -10.49 6.91
C ARG A 380 -20.03 -9.97 6.29
N ARG A 381 -18.92 -10.05 7.04
CA ARG A 381 -17.58 -9.63 6.59
C ARG A 381 -17.07 -10.48 5.42
N GLU A 382 -17.30 -11.78 5.44
CA GLU A 382 -16.97 -12.69 4.33
C GLU A 382 -17.74 -12.35 3.05
N LEU A 383 -19.02 -11.96 3.16
CA LEU A 383 -19.82 -11.53 2.02
C LEU A 383 -19.28 -10.22 1.42
N LEU A 384 -18.94 -9.24 2.26
CA LEU A 384 -18.28 -8.01 1.84
C LEU A 384 -16.96 -8.31 1.11
N ALA A 385 -16.08 -9.08 1.74
CA ALA A 385 -14.79 -9.45 1.17
C ALA A 385 -14.95 -10.14 -0.18
N ARG A 386 -15.86 -11.11 -0.29
CA ARG A 386 -16.15 -11.83 -1.54
C ARG A 386 -16.60 -10.89 -2.66
N GLY A 387 -17.46 -9.92 -2.34
CA GLY A 387 -17.91 -8.91 -3.31
C GLY A 387 -16.75 -8.07 -3.83
N ILE A 388 -15.80 -7.70 -2.97
CA ILE A 388 -14.62 -6.90 -3.36
C ILE A 388 -13.58 -7.75 -4.11
N TYR A 389 -13.34 -9.00 -3.71
CA TYR A 389 -12.47 -9.91 -4.47
C TYR A 389 -12.98 -10.15 -5.89
N ALA A 390 -14.30 -10.26 -6.08
CA ALA A 390 -14.92 -10.34 -7.40
C ALA A 390 -14.59 -9.13 -8.29
N LYS A 391 -14.48 -7.93 -7.68
CA LYS A 391 -14.10 -6.70 -8.38
C LYS A 391 -12.59 -6.59 -8.63
N SER A 392 -11.74 -7.25 -7.84
CA SER A 392 -10.28 -7.08 -7.91
C SER A 392 -9.60 -7.98 -8.95
N THR A 393 -10.16 -9.16 -9.23
CA THR A 393 -9.57 -10.10 -10.19
C THR A 393 -9.36 -9.45 -11.55
N THR A 394 -8.11 -9.44 -12.01
CA THR A 394 -7.70 -8.75 -13.23
C THR A 394 -7.26 -9.75 -14.28
N VAL A 395 -8.00 -9.80 -15.38
CA VAL A 395 -7.55 -10.48 -16.60
C VAL A 395 -6.67 -9.48 -17.36
N VAL A 396 -5.36 -9.63 -17.23
CA VAL A 396 -4.37 -8.73 -17.83
C VAL A 396 -4.38 -8.87 -19.35
N ARG A 397 -4.46 -10.12 -19.82
CA ARG A 397 -4.57 -10.48 -21.24
C ARG A 397 -5.17 -11.87 -21.36
N CYS A 398 -5.87 -12.08 -22.46
CA CYS A 398 -6.65 -13.28 -22.71
C CYS A 398 -6.85 -13.42 -24.21
N SER A 399 -6.52 -14.59 -24.74
CA SER A 399 -6.83 -14.98 -26.12
C SER A 399 -8.33 -15.15 -26.28
N PRO A 400 -8.89 -14.84 -27.48
CA PRO A 400 -10.28 -15.14 -27.78
C PRO A 400 -10.62 -16.60 -27.51
N ASP A 401 -11.82 -16.87 -27.00
CA ASP A 401 -12.42 -18.20 -26.83
C ASP A 401 -11.79 -19.15 -25.79
N ILE A 402 -10.80 -18.70 -25.01
CA ILE A 402 -10.27 -19.53 -23.90
C ILE A 402 -11.23 -19.61 -22.70
N PHE A 403 -12.03 -18.56 -22.48
CA PHE A 403 -13.06 -18.51 -21.45
C PHE A 403 -14.46 -18.46 -22.08
N PRO A 404 -15.46 -19.10 -21.47
CA PRO A 404 -15.38 -19.89 -20.23
C PRO A 404 -14.79 -21.29 -20.42
N LEU A 405 -14.13 -21.81 -19.38
CA LEU A 405 -13.62 -23.18 -19.35
C LEU A 405 -14.76 -24.23 -19.28
N PRO A 406 -14.59 -25.39 -19.94
CA PRO A 406 -15.60 -26.45 -19.93
C PRO A 406 -15.71 -27.12 -18.56
N ARG A 407 -16.95 -27.43 -18.18
CA ARG A 407 -17.31 -28.08 -16.89
C ARG A 407 -17.72 -29.55 -17.03
N ASP A 408 -17.97 -30.00 -18.25
CA ASP A 408 -18.48 -31.33 -18.57
C ASP A 408 -17.42 -32.45 -18.51
N GLY A 409 -16.17 -32.08 -18.22
CA GLY A 409 -15.03 -33.01 -18.14
C GLY A 409 -14.53 -33.51 -19.49
N THR A 410 -15.03 -32.97 -20.61
CA THR A 410 -14.63 -33.40 -21.96
C THR A 410 -13.22 -32.96 -22.33
N SER A 411 -12.78 -31.80 -21.84
CA SER A 411 -11.39 -31.34 -21.96
C SER A 411 -10.54 -31.80 -20.78
N LYS A 412 -9.34 -32.29 -21.08
CA LYS A 412 -8.32 -32.64 -20.10
C LYS A 412 -7.62 -31.37 -19.61
N ILE A 413 -8.11 -30.85 -18.50
CA ILE A 413 -7.53 -29.66 -17.85
C ILE A 413 -6.55 -30.11 -16.76
N VAL A 414 -5.34 -29.55 -16.76
CA VAL A 414 -4.33 -29.82 -15.72
C VAL A 414 -3.96 -28.53 -14.99
N PHE A 415 -4.01 -28.58 -13.66
CA PHE A 415 -3.56 -27.52 -12.78
C PHE A 415 -2.12 -27.77 -12.35
N VAL A 416 -1.23 -26.83 -12.64
CA VAL A 416 0.19 -26.86 -12.31
C VAL A 416 0.47 -25.82 -11.24
N ASN A 417 1.06 -26.21 -10.12
CA ASN A 417 1.39 -25.29 -9.03
C ASN A 417 2.69 -25.68 -8.30
N PRO A 418 3.36 -24.72 -7.64
CA PRO A 418 4.55 -25.03 -6.86
C PRO A 418 4.19 -25.90 -5.66
N GLY A 419 4.93 -27.01 -5.48
CA GLY A 419 4.83 -27.92 -4.34
C GLY A 419 5.66 -27.48 -3.12
N LYS A 420 5.58 -28.25 -2.03
CA LYS A 420 6.21 -27.91 -0.74
C LYS A 420 7.73 -28.22 -0.74
N ALA A 421 8.56 -27.25 -1.12
CA ALA A 421 10.03 -27.27 -0.94
C ALA A 421 10.55 -25.97 -0.30
N ALA A 422 11.71 -26.02 0.35
CA ALA A 422 12.18 -25.02 1.30
C ALA A 422 12.50 -23.65 0.67
N ALA A 423 11.61 -22.69 0.92
CA ALA A 423 11.93 -21.36 1.42
C ALA A 423 12.83 -20.41 0.59
N VAL A 424 12.25 -19.57 -0.29
CA VAL A 424 12.88 -18.30 -0.72
C VAL A 424 11.87 -17.15 -0.89
N SER A 425 12.27 -15.96 -0.42
CA SER A 425 11.62 -14.64 -0.31
C SER A 425 10.15 -14.58 0.11
N GLY A 426 9.95 -14.05 1.30
CA GLY A 426 8.67 -13.57 1.81
C GLY A 426 8.98 -12.51 2.86
N VAL A 427 8.01 -11.64 3.14
CA VAL A 427 8.09 -10.62 4.19
C VAL A 427 8.50 -11.31 5.48
N VAL A 428 9.68 -10.96 5.98
CA VAL A 428 10.10 -11.35 7.32
C VAL A 428 9.23 -10.51 8.26
N GLU A 429 8.50 -11.17 9.15
CA GLU A 429 7.93 -10.46 10.29
C GLU A 429 9.08 -10.22 11.25
N SER A 430 9.14 -9.03 11.87
CA SER A 430 10.10 -8.74 12.94
C SER A 430 10.22 -9.98 13.83
N GLY A 431 11.43 -10.57 13.90
CA GLY A 431 11.80 -11.66 14.81
C GLY A 431 11.06 -13.01 14.76
N GLU A 432 10.16 -13.30 13.82
CA GLU A 432 9.53 -14.64 13.70
C GLU A 432 10.10 -15.51 12.56
N VAL A 433 9.94 -16.82 12.72
CA VAL A 433 10.30 -17.83 11.72
C VAL A 433 9.62 -17.46 10.40
N LYS A 434 10.44 -17.20 9.38
CA LYS A 434 10.16 -17.30 7.94
C LYS A 434 8.73 -17.81 7.67
N THR A 435 7.76 -16.94 7.46
CA THR A 435 6.41 -17.29 6.94
C THR A 435 6.54 -17.68 5.46
N ARG A 436 7.38 -18.69 5.22
CA ARG A 436 7.76 -19.21 3.92
C ARG A 436 6.93 -20.45 3.66
N THR A 437 5.67 -20.24 3.32
CA THR A 437 4.96 -21.23 2.52
C THR A 437 5.01 -20.72 1.08
N PRO A 438 6.00 -21.07 0.25
CA PRO A 438 6.00 -20.79 -1.20
C PRO A 438 4.84 -21.48 -1.95
N TYR A 439 3.95 -22.15 -1.22
CA TYR A 439 2.96 -23.11 -1.67
C TYR A 439 1.57 -22.46 -1.78
N PRO A 440 0.89 -22.57 -2.93
CA PRO A 440 -0.52 -22.25 -3.05
C PRO A 440 -1.35 -23.21 -2.17
N PRO A 441 -2.38 -22.75 -1.46
CA PRO A 441 -3.19 -23.59 -0.59
C PRO A 441 -3.74 -24.84 -1.29
N VAL A 442 -3.81 -25.99 -0.58
CA VAL A 442 -4.43 -27.24 -1.09
C VAL A 442 -5.87 -26.99 -1.55
N GLU A 443 -6.52 -25.99 -0.95
CA GLU A 443 -7.86 -25.55 -1.29
C GLU A 443 -8.01 -25.07 -2.75
N TYR A 444 -6.92 -24.69 -3.43
CA TYR A 444 -6.98 -24.25 -4.82
C TYR A 444 -7.46 -25.36 -5.76
N ILE A 445 -6.92 -26.58 -5.62
CA ILE A 445 -7.40 -27.70 -6.44
C ILE A 445 -8.84 -28.06 -6.09
N ASN A 446 -9.24 -27.98 -4.81
CA ASN A 446 -10.63 -28.24 -4.40
C ASN A 446 -11.60 -27.23 -5.05
N ILE A 447 -11.22 -25.95 -5.14
CA ILE A 447 -12.00 -24.91 -5.80
C ILE A 447 -12.17 -25.22 -7.29
N LEU A 448 -11.09 -25.62 -7.98
CA LEU A 448 -11.12 -25.99 -9.39
C LEU A 448 -11.99 -27.24 -9.62
N GLN A 449 -11.80 -28.28 -8.82
CA GLN A 449 -12.53 -29.55 -8.92
C GLN A 449 -14.01 -29.41 -8.58
N ALA A 450 -14.39 -28.41 -7.78
CA ALA A 450 -15.79 -28.04 -7.58
C ALA A 450 -16.47 -27.53 -8.87
N GLN A 451 -15.70 -26.99 -9.83
CA GLN A 451 -16.22 -26.57 -11.14
C GLN A 451 -16.09 -27.67 -12.20
N ASN A 452 -15.03 -28.48 -12.13
CA ASN A 452 -14.79 -29.61 -13.02
C ASN A 452 -13.97 -30.70 -12.31
N GLN A 453 -14.64 -31.80 -11.95
CA GLN A 453 -14.04 -32.91 -11.18
C GLN A 453 -12.90 -33.64 -11.92
N SER A 454 -12.75 -33.48 -13.24
CA SER A 454 -11.68 -34.14 -14.00
C SER A 454 -10.33 -33.43 -13.96
N ILE A 455 -10.26 -32.23 -13.36
CA ILE A 455 -9.01 -31.46 -13.25
C ILE A 455 -7.98 -32.23 -12.45
N LYS A 456 -6.81 -32.47 -13.06
CA LYS A 456 -5.66 -33.12 -12.44
C LYS A 456 -4.74 -32.08 -11.79
N ASP A 457 -4.21 -32.39 -10.61
CA ASP A 457 -3.20 -31.59 -9.91
C ASP A 457 -1.79 -32.09 -10.23
N VAL A 458 -0.90 -31.19 -10.62
CA VAL A 458 0.53 -31.45 -10.85
C VAL A 458 1.34 -30.44 -10.05
N GLN A 459 2.12 -30.93 -9.10
CA GLN A 459 2.99 -30.09 -8.29
C GLN A 459 4.44 -30.18 -8.76
N PHE A 460 5.11 -29.03 -8.89
CA PHE A 460 6.55 -28.99 -9.19
C PHE A 460 7.33 -28.50 -7.98
N LEU A 461 8.44 -29.17 -7.66
CA LEU A 461 9.31 -28.80 -6.55
C LEU A 461 10.53 -28.04 -7.07
N GLU A 462 11.23 -27.36 -6.17
CA GLU A 462 12.55 -26.82 -6.49
C GLU A 462 13.49 -27.96 -6.91
N GLY A 463 14.09 -27.83 -8.09
CA GLY A 463 14.93 -28.86 -8.70
C GLY A 463 14.20 -29.86 -9.60
N THR A 464 12.86 -29.84 -9.67
CA THR A 464 12.12 -30.61 -10.70
C THR A 464 12.50 -30.10 -12.09
N SER A 465 12.87 -31.00 -12.99
CA SER A 465 13.22 -30.61 -14.35
C SER A 465 11.97 -30.23 -15.14
N ILE A 466 12.09 -29.28 -16.07
CA ILE A 466 10.97 -28.85 -16.93
C ILE A 466 10.39 -30.05 -17.70
N SER A 467 11.26 -30.95 -18.19
CA SER A 467 10.83 -32.13 -18.96
C SER A 467 10.00 -33.13 -18.13
N GLU A 468 10.25 -33.25 -16.83
CA GLU A 468 9.44 -34.08 -15.93
C GLU A 468 8.04 -33.51 -15.72
N VAL A 469 7.91 -32.17 -15.64
CA VAL A 469 6.60 -31.52 -15.58
C VAL A 469 5.90 -31.68 -16.93
N GLU A 470 6.57 -31.39 -18.04
CA GLU A 470 5.98 -31.45 -19.38
C GLU A 470 5.41 -32.82 -19.74
N LYS A 471 6.07 -33.91 -19.34
CA LYS A 471 5.59 -35.30 -19.54
C LYS A 471 4.25 -35.56 -18.87
N GLN A 472 3.99 -34.93 -17.72
CA GLN A 472 2.70 -35.07 -17.02
C GLN A 472 1.58 -34.28 -17.71
N LEU A 473 1.92 -33.45 -18.69
CA LEU A 473 1.01 -32.57 -19.41
C LEU A 473 0.79 -32.99 -20.89
N ASP A 474 1.36 -34.10 -21.35
CA ASP A 474 1.34 -34.49 -22.77
C ASP A 474 -0.08 -34.70 -23.33
N GLU A 475 -1.04 -35.05 -22.47
CA GLU A 475 -2.45 -35.20 -22.85
C GLU A 475 -3.33 -34.00 -22.44
N ALA A 476 -2.75 -32.89 -21.97
CA ALA A 476 -3.53 -31.74 -21.51
C ALA A 476 -4.05 -30.91 -22.69
N ASP A 477 -5.36 -30.66 -22.72
CA ASP A 477 -5.99 -29.73 -23.68
C ASP A 477 -5.83 -28.27 -23.21
N ILE A 478 -5.81 -28.06 -21.89
CA ILE A 478 -5.70 -26.77 -21.22
C ILE A 478 -4.81 -26.93 -19.99
N VAL A 479 -3.88 -26.00 -19.78
CA VAL A 479 -3.02 -25.97 -18.59
C VAL A 479 -3.29 -24.69 -17.82
N ILE A 480 -3.55 -24.80 -16.52
CA ILE A 480 -3.64 -23.68 -15.59
C ILE A 480 -2.39 -23.69 -14.74
N LEU A 481 -1.52 -22.69 -14.87
CA LEU A 481 -0.32 -22.54 -14.06
C LEU A 481 -0.55 -21.46 -13.00
N ALA A 482 -0.51 -21.83 -11.71
CA ALA A 482 -0.42 -20.86 -10.63
C ALA A 482 1.06 -20.54 -10.35
N THR A 483 1.40 -19.26 -10.33
CA THR A 483 2.74 -18.79 -9.95
C THR A 483 2.69 -17.90 -8.73
N ARG A 484 3.80 -17.84 -8.01
CA ARG A 484 3.97 -16.92 -6.88
C ARG A 484 5.35 -16.30 -6.95
N ASN A 485 5.37 -15.00 -7.29
CA ASN A 485 6.58 -14.20 -7.44
C ASN A 485 7.61 -14.93 -8.33
N ALA A 486 7.17 -15.49 -9.46
CA ALA A 486 8.04 -16.16 -10.43
C ALA A 486 9.16 -15.24 -10.93
N TRP A 487 8.98 -13.92 -10.92
CA TRP A 487 10.05 -12.97 -11.24
C TRP A 487 11.23 -13.04 -10.25
N LEU A 488 11.00 -13.48 -9.00
CA LEU A 488 12.03 -13.78 -7.99
C LEU A 488 12.51 -15.24 -8.03
N ASN A 489 11.84 -16.11 -8.77
CA ASN A 489 12.11 -17.53 -8.82
C ASN A 489 12.39 -17.99 -10.26
N PRO A 490 13.67 -18.04 -10.67
CA PRO A 490 14.07 -18.41 -12.03
C PRO A 490 13.53 -19.78 -12.50
N ALA A 491 13.31 -20.73 -11.59
CA ALA A 491 12.74 -22.04 -11.92
C ALA A 491 11.26 -21.92 -12.31
N GLN A 492 10.46 -21.17 -11.55
CA GLN A 492 9.07 -20.86 -11.91
C GLN A 492 8.99 -20.08 -13.23
N LYS A 493 9.85 -19.07 -13.40
CA LYS A 493 9.91 -18.27 -14.64
C LYS A 493 10.20 -19.15 -15.85
N SER A 494 11.25 -19.97 -15.77
CA SER A 494 11.67 -20.85 -16.87
C SER A 494 10.61 -21.90 -17.20
N LEU A 495 9.97 -22.49 -16.19
CA LEU A 495 8.86 -23.42 -16.39
C LEU A 495 7.69 -22.73 -17.10
N GLY A 496 7.28 -21.54 -16.65
CA GLY A 496 6.19 -20.79 -17.27
C GLY A 496 6.44 -20.49 -18.75
N LEU A 497 7.66 -20.04 -19.10
CA LEU A 497 8.02 -19.76 -20.49
C LEU A 497 8.08 -21.03 -21.35
N ALA A 498 8.59 -22.13 -20.82
CA ALA A 498 8.59 -23.42 -21.51
C ALA A 498 7.17 -23.92 -21.79
N LEU A 499 6.28 -23.85 -20.79
CA LEU A 499 4.87 -24.18 -20.95
C LEU A 499 4.17 -23.22 -21.92
N GLY A 500 4.49 -21.93 -21.91
CA GLY A 500 3.97 -20.94 -22.85
C GLY A 500 4.31 -21.30 -24.29
N LYS A 501 5.57 -21.69 -24.54
CA LYS A 501 6.02 -22.18 -25.85
C LYS A 501 5.33 -23.48 -26.28
N LYS A 502 5.07 -24.41 -25.34
CA LYS A 502 4.44 -25.71 -25.63
C LYS A 502 2.93 -25.59 -25.90
N PHE A 503 2.23 -24.79 -25.10
CA PHE A 503 0.76 -24.75 -25.08
C PHE A 503 0.15 -23.49 -25.71
N GLY A 504 0.91 -22.41 -25.89
CA GLY A 504 0.44 -21.16 -26.50
C GLY A 504 -0.83 -20.62 -25.84
N ASN A 505 -1.89 -20.43 -26.62
CA ASN A 505 -3.19 -19.93 -26.13
C ASN A 505 -3.95 -20.91 -25.21
N LYS A 506 -3.45 -22.14 -25.01
CA LYS A 506 -4.04 -23.13 -24.08
C LYS A 506 -3.42 -23.09 -22.68
N LEU A 507 -2.36 -22.31 -22.47
CA LEU A 507 -1.84 -22.02 -21.15
C LEU A 507 -2.55 -20.81 -20.55
N ILE A 508 -3.03 -20.96 -19.32
CA ILE A 508 -3.54 -19.87 -18.47
C ILE A 508 -2.61 -19.72 -17.28
N VAL A 509 -2.01 -18.55 -17.13
CA VAL A 509 -1.16 -18.25 -15.96
C VAL A 509 -1.93 -17.38 -14.97
N ILE A 510 -1.92 -17.79 -13.69
CA ILE A 510 -2.48 -17.05 -12.57
C ILE A 510 -1.33 -16.62 -11.66
N ALA A 511 -0.99 -15.33 -11.69
CA ALA A 511 -0.10 -14.74 -10.70
C ALA A 511 -0.85 -14.55 -9.38
N THR A 512 -0.50 -15.40 -8.41
CA THR A 512 -1.18 -15.49 -7.12
C THR A 512 -0.71 -14.46 -6.10
N CYS A 513 0.29 -13.64 -6.43
CA CYS A 513 0.78 -12.61 -5.53
C CYS A 513 1.13 -11.38 -6.35
N GLU A 514 2.41 -11.02 -6.49
CA GLU A 514 2.76 -9.86 -7.28
C GLU A 514 2.41 -10.06 -8.76
N PRO A 515 1.89 -9.02 -9.43
CA PRO A 515 1.41 -9.15 -10.79
C PRO A 515 2.53 -9.12 -11.83
N TYR A 516 3.82 -9.12 -11.44
CA TYR A 516 4.97 -8.94 -12.33
C TYR A 516 5.46 -10.23 -13.03
N ASP A 517 4.99 -11.40 -12.60
CA ASP A 517 5.55 -12.71 -12.97
C ASP A 517 5.77 -12.92 -14.46
N PHE A 518 4.88 -12.40 -15.32
CA PHE A 518 5.04 -12.44 -16.76
C PHE A 518 4.51 -11.18 -17.47
N LEU A 519 4.54 -10.00 -16.85
CA LEU A 519 3.90 -8.82 -17.47
C LEU A 519 4.47 -8.50 -18.86
N ASP A 520 5.78 -8.63 -19.01
CA ASP A 520 6.50 -8.24 -20.24
C ASP A 520 6.53 -9.36 -21.30
N GLU A 521 6.36 -10.63 -20.91
CA GLU A 521 6.38 -11.80 -21.81
C GLU A 521 5.02 -12.05 -22.45
N VAL A 522 4.57 -11.07 -23.25
CA VAL A 522 3.26 -11.06 -23.90
C VAL A 522 3.16 -12.10 -25.03
N GLU A 523 4.26 -12.42 -25.71
CA GLU A 523 4.28 -13.37 -26.83
C GLU A 523 4.18 -14.81 -26.33
N GLU A 524 4.93 -15.14 -25.28
CA GLU A 524 5.00 -16.48 -24.69
C GLU A 524 3.77 -16.79 -23.83
N ILE A 525 3.25 -15.82 -23.09
CA ILE A 525 2.16 -16.02 -22.13
C ILE A 525 0.93 -15.24 -22.60
N GLN A 526 0.03 -15.88 -23.34
CA GLN A 526 -1.09 -15.21 -24.00
C GLN A 526 -2.32 -15.01 -23.09
N ASN A 527 -2.46 -15.83 -22.03
CA ASN A 527 -3.53 -15.70 -21.03
C ASN A 527 -2.91 -15.50 -19.65
N TYR A 528 -3.19 -14.36 -19.02
CA TYR A 528 -2.60 -13.98 -17.75
C TYR A 528 -3.61 -13.29 -16.84
N ILE A 529 -3.75 -13.83 -15.63
CA ILE A 529 -4.63 -13.32 -14.57
C ILE A 529 -3.77 -12.92 -13.37
N ALA A 530 -4.04 -11.75 -12.79
CA ALA A 530 -3.47 -11.32 -11.52
C ALA A 530 -4.56 -11.28 -10.43
N ILE A 531 -4.24 -11.85 -9.26
CA ILE A 531 -5.13 -11.85 -8.09
C ILE A 531 -4.54 -11.20 -6.83
N TYR A 532 -3.29 -10.70 -6.91
CA TYR A 532 -2.66 -9.81 -5.92
C TYR A 532 -2.37 -10.39 -4.53
N GLU A 533 -2.82 -11.62 -4.23
CA GLU A 533 -2.57 -12.26 -2.93
C GLU A 533 -2.92 -13.77 -2.97
N PRO A 534 -2.17 -14.61 -2.24
CA PRO A 534 -2.32 -16.06 -2.30
C PRO A 534 -3.43 -16.56 -1.36
N THR A 535 -4.57 -15.87 -1.35
CA THR A 535 -5.69 -16.16 -0.45
C THR A 535 -6.77 -16.95 -1.18
N ILE A 536 -7.45 -17.83 -0.43
CA ILE A 536 -8.54 -18.69 -0.94
C ILE A 536 -9.63 -17.85 -1.65
N PRO A 537 -10.12 -16.72 -1.08
CA PRO A 537 -11.14 -15.93 -1.76
C PRO A 537 -10.67 -15.27 -3.06
N ALA A 538 -9.41 -14.81 -3.11
CA ALA A 538 -8.83 -14.23 -4.32
C ALA A 538 -8.75 -15.26 -5.46
N PHE A 539 -8.30 -16.48 -5.15
CA PHE A 539 -8.24 -17.57 -6.12
C PHE A 539 -9.63 -18.05 -6.55
N GLN A 540 -10.58 -18.18 -5.61
CA GLN A 540 -11.98 -18.48 -5.94
C GLN A 540 -12.56 -17.48 -6.95
N SER A 541 -12.21 -16.19 -6.82
CA SER A 541 -12.63 -15.17 -7.77
C SER A 541 -12.04 -15.36 -9.16
N ALA A 542 -10.74 -15.69 -9.28
CA ALA A 542 -10.16 -16.06 -10.57
C ALA A 542 -10.82 -17.30 -11.19
N VAL A 543 -11.11 -18.32 -10.40
CA VAL A 543 -11.84 -19.50 -10.89
C VAL A 543 -13.24 -19.14 -11.38
N ASN A 544 -13.96 -18.27 -10.66
CA ASN A 544 -15.26 -17.79 -11.12
C ASN A 544 -15.18 -17.08 -12.48
N VAL A 545 -14.13 -16.27 -12.71
CA VAL A 545 -13.87 -15.65 -14.01
C VAL A 545 -13.57 -16.68 -15.09
N MET A 546 -12.63 -17.61 -14.85
CA MET A 546 -12.25 -18.63 -15.84
C MET A 546 -13.43 -19.50 -16.29
N PHE A 547 -14.36 -19.81 -15.38
CA PHE A 547 -15.55 -20.62 -15.66
C PHE A 547 -16.79 -19.80 -16.03
N GLY A 548 -16.66 -18.48 -16.23
CA GLY A 548 -17.76 -17.60 -16.66
C GLY A 548 -18.88 -17.40 -15.63
N ILE A 549 -18.60 -17.60 -14.34
CA ILE A 549 -19.55 -17.31 -13.25
C ILE A 549 -19.63 -15.80 -13.02
N THR A 550 -18.50 -15.10 -13.12
CA THR A 550 -18.40 -13.65 -12.94
C THR A 550 -17.59 -13.03 -14.08
N THR A 551 -17.92 -11.79 -14.43
CA THR A 551 -17.13 -10.99 -15.37
C THR A 551 -15.92 -10.38 -14.63
N PRO A 552 -14.71 -10.36 -15.24
CA PRO A 552 -13.57 -9.69 -14.63
C PRO A 552 -13.79 -8.16 -14.63
N CYS A 553 -13.53 -7.52 -13.49
CA CYS A 553 -13.64 -6.07 -13.35
C CYS A 553 -12.33 -5.38 -12.95
N GLY A 554 -11.34 -6.16 -12.51
CA GLY A 554 -10.09 -5.62 -11.99
C GLY A 554 -9.23 -4.98 -13.07
N SER A 555 -8.35 -4.08 -12.63
CA SER A 555 -7.33 -3.46 -13.46
C SER A 555 -5.98 -3.51 -12.76
N LEU A 556 -4.90 -3.67 -13.53
CA LEU A 556 -3.55 -3.58 -13.00
C LEU A 556 -3.34 -2.21 -12.32
N PRO A 557 -3.01 -2.20 -11.01
CA PRO A 557 -2.70 -0.97 -10.28
C PRO A 557 -1.20 -0.63 -10.32
N VAL A 558 -0.39 -1.46 -10.97
CA VAL A 558 1.07 -1.36 -11.07
C VAL A 558 1.57 -1.77 -12.44
N GLY A 559 2.83 -1.44 -12.70
CA GLY A 559 3.45 -1.66 -13.99
C GLY A 559 2.99 -0.58 -14.94
N LEU A 560 3.83 -0.32 -15.94
CA LEU A 560 3.47 0.59 -17.01
C LEU A 560 2.13 0.11 -17.60
N SER A 561 1.03 0.81 -17.33
CA SER A 561 0.20 1.20 -18.46
C SER A 561 1.21 1.87 -19.37
N SER A 562 1.77 1.12 -20.35
CA SER A 562 2.81 1.56 -21.29
C SER A 562 2.62 3.04 -21.43
N ASN A 563 3.43 3.91 -20.80
CA ASN A 563 3.05 5.33 -20.76
C ASN A 563 3.10 5.72 -22.22
N PRO A 564 1.96 5.79 -22.95
CA PRO A 564 2.03 5.68 -24.40
C PRO A 564 2.86 6.87 -24.80
N SER A 565 3.91 6.69 -25.62
CA SER A 565 4.89 7.77 -25.77
C SER A 565 4.20 8.97 -26.41
N VAL A 566 3.83 9.92 -25.55
CA VAL A 566 3.25 11.19 -25.93
C VAL A 566 4.42 12.11 -26.12
N ARG A 567 4.40 12.86 -27.21
CA ARG A 567 5.41 13.87 -27.48
C ARG A 567 4.75 15.24 -27.65
N PRO A 568 5.47 16.32 -27.35
CA PRO A 568 5.02 17.66 -27.73
C PRO A 568 4.73 17.71 -29.23
N VAL A 569 3.71 18.49 -29.59
CA VAL A 569 3.42 18.83 -30.99
C VAL A 569 4.55 19.72 -31.51
N ASP A 570 5.14 19.33 -32.63
CA ASP A 570 6.14 20.15 -33.32
C ASP A 570 5.44 21.21 -34.18
N HIS A 571 5.80 22.47 -33.97
CA HIS A 571 5.24 23.63 -34.66
C HIS A 571 6.14 24.11 -35.82
N THR A 572 7.26 23.43 -36.09
CA THR A 572 8.19 23.82 -37.16
C THR A 572 7.72 23.35 -38.54
N PRO A 573 8.01 24.09 -39.62
CA PRO A 573 7.69 23.67 -40.99
C PRO A 573 8.38 22.35 -41.33
N ALA A 574 7.64 21.41 -41.91
CA ALA A 574 8.15 20.09 -42.26
C ALA A 574 9.32 20.17 -43.27
N LYS A 575 10.34 19.35 -43.07
CA LYS A 575 11.27 18.95 -44.14
C LYS A 575 10.53 18.05 -45.13
N GLU A 576 10.90 18.09 -46.41
CA GLU A 576 10.27 17.30 -47.47
C GLU A 576 10.07 15.82 -47.06
N GLY A 577 8.82 15.33 -47.14
CA GLY A 577 8.47 13.93 -46.89
C GLY A 577 7.93 13.58 -45.49
N ILE A 578 7.80 14.54 -44.56
CA ILE A 578 7.25 14.31 -43.21
C ILE A 578 5.86 14.97 -43.06
N GLU A 579 4.86 14.19 -42.65
CA GLU A 579 3.50 14.71 -42.34
C GLU A 579 3.52 15.55 -41.05
N LEU A 580 3.03 16.80 -41.14
CA LEU A 580 2.96 17.76 -40.03
C LEU A 580 2.07 17.22 -38.90
N ASP A 581 2.42 17.52 -37.65
CA ASP A 581 1.58 17.13 -36.50
C ASP A 581 0.20 17.76 -36.54
N SER A 582 0.06 18.95 -37.15
CA SER A 582 -1.23 19.57 -37.42
C SER A 582 -2.12 18.71 -38.32
N ASP A 583 -1.54 18.03 -39.32
CA ASP A 583 -2.29 17.14 -40.21
C ASP A 583 -2.69 15.86 -39.48
N LYS A 584 -1.80 15.31 -38.65
CA LYS A 584 -2.11 14.13 -37.82
C LYS A 584 -3.23 14.43 -36.82
N ILE A 585 -3.17 15.57 -36.13
CA ILE A 585 -4.25 16.00 -35.22
C ILE A 585 -5.53 16.24 -36.02
N TYR A 586 -5.45 16.82 -37.22
CA TYR A 586 -6.62 17.00 -38.08
C TYR A 586 -7.28 15.65 -38.41
N PHE A 587 -6.54 14.65 -38.86
CA PHE A 587 -7.11 13.33 -39.16
C PHE A 587 -7.65 12.61 -37.92
N LEU A 588 -6.90 12.64 -36.81
CA LEU A 588 -7.37 12.11 -35.53
C LEU A 588 -8.65 12.82 -35.08
N TRP A 589 -8.76 14.13 -35.27
CA TRP A 589 -9.95 14.90 -34.93
C TRP A 589 -11.16 14.39 -35.70
N GLN A 590 -11.06 14.22 -37.02
CA GLN A 590 -12.18 13.75 -37.84
C GLN A 590 -12.65 12.35 -37.41
N GLU A 591 -11.73 11.48 -36.99
CA GLU A 591 -12.06 10.14 -36.51
C GLU A 591 -12.63 10.11 -35.08
N ILE A 592 -12.10 10.95 -34.19
CA ILE A 592 -12.49 10.97 -32.77
C ILE A 592 -13.80 11.75 -32.56
N PHE A 593 -14.00 12.82 -33.33
CA PHE A 593 -15.09 13.78 -33.20
C PHE A 593 -15.87 13.93 -34.52
N PRO A 594 -16.43 12.85 -35.10
CA PRO A 594 -17.04 12.89 -36.44
C PRO A 594 -18.25 13.83 -36.54
N THR A 595 -18.92 14.13 -35.42
CA THR A 595 -20.06 15.06 -35.35
C THR A 595 -19.65 16.51 -35.13
N TRP A 596 -18.36 16.81 -34.92
CA TRP A 596 -17.83 18.15 -34.71
C TRP A 596 -16.64 18.42 -35.65
N PRO A 597 -16.84 18.46 -36.98
CA PRO A 597 -15.73 18.69 -37.91
C PRO A 597 -15.09 20.06 -37.69
N ILE A 598 -13.76 20.12 -37.81
CA ILE A 598 -12.99 21.37 -37.80
C ILE A 598 -12.27 21.55 -39.14
N GLY A 599 -12.16 22.79 -39.62
CA GLY A 599 -11.39 23.10 -40.82
C GLY A 599 -9.88 22.97 -40.57
N ARG A 600 -9.14 22.44 -41.55
CA ARG A 600 -7.70 22.18 -41.44
C ARG A 600 -6.89 23.44 -41.10
N GLU A 601 -7.11 24.52 -41.83
CA GLU A 601 -6.39 25.79 -41.60
C GLU A 601 -6.72 26.39 -40.23
N LEU A 602 -7.99 26.36 -39.82
CA LEU A 602 -8.41 26.85 -38.51
C LEU A 602 -7.74 26.07 -37.36
N LEU A 603 -7.69 24.74 -37.46
CA LEU A 603 -7.02 23.91 -36.45
C LEU A 603 -5.52 24.25 -36.39
N LYS A 604 -4.88 24.41 -37.55
CA LYS A 604 -3.47 24.79 -37.62
C LYS A 604 -3.20 26.15 -36.96
N ASP A 605 -4.03 27.15 -37.23
CA ASP A 605 -3.93 28.48 -36.62
C ASP A 605 -4.09 28.43 -35.09
N ILE A 606 -4.96 27.55 -34.58
CA ILE A 606 -5.15 27.35 -33.14
C ILE A 606 -3.90 26.69 -32.51
N LEU A 607 -3.35 25.67 -33.16
CA LEU A 607 -2.17 24.94 -32.67
C LEU A 607 -0.92 25.81 -32.61
N LEU A 608 -0.81 26.85 -33.44
CA LEU A 608 0.37 27.73 -33.52
C LEU A 608 0.37 28.85 -32.47
N ARG A 609 -0.60 28.89 -31.54
CA ARG A 609 -0.66 29.93 -30.52
C ARG A 609 0.44 29.77 -29.47
N THR A 610 1.04 30.89 -29.11
CA THR A 610 2.21 30.96 -28.22
C THR A 610 1.96 30.51 -26.78
N ASN A 611 0.69 30.47 -26.34
CA ASN A 611 0.30 29.99 -25.03
C ASN A 611 -0.27 28.55 -25.05
N GLY A 612 -0.14 27.86 -26.18
CA GLY A 612 -0.55 26.47 -26.38
C GLY A 612 0.56 25.49 -26.01
N PHE A 613 0.20 24.46 -25.24
CA PHE A 613 1.07 23.34 -24.92
C PHE A 613 0.35 22.06 -25.31
N HIS A 614 0.72 21.50 -26.46
CA HIS A 614 -0.04 20.44 -27.09
C HIS A 614 0.76 19.15 -27.15
N TYR A 615 0.06 18.03 -27.02
CA TYR A 615 0.67 16.69 -26.98
C TYR A 615 -0.04 15.77 -27.95
N ILE A 616 0.74 14.93 -28.62
CA ILE A 616 0.24 13.96 -29.59
C ILE A 616 0.79 12.57 -29.31
N HIS A 617 -0.08 11.59 -29.50
CA HIS A 617 0.21 10.17 -29.61
C HIS A 617 -0.30 9.67 -30.98
N SER A 618 0.21 8.55 -31.47
CA SER A 618 -0.23 7.97 -32.75
C SER A 618 -1.74 7.66 -32.82
N LYS A 619 -2.45 7.63 -31.68
CA LYS A 619 -3.87 7.29 -31.54
C LYS A 619 -4.71 8.32 -30.76
N GLY A 620 -4.16 9.50 -30.48
CA GLY A 620 -4.87 10.51 -29.69
C GLY A 620 -4.04 11.79 -29.49
N PHE A 621 -4.67 12.84 -28.99
CA PHE A 621 -4.02 14.12 -28.76
C PHE A 621 -4.65 14.87 -27.57
N CYS A 622 -3.93 15.85 -27.04
CA CYS A 622 -4.39 16.76 -26.00
C CYS A 622 -3.94 18.19 -26.34
N LEU A 623 -4.89 19.11 -26.34
CA LEU A 623 -4.69 20.53 -26.54
C LEU A 623 -4.90 21.24 -25.21
N SER A 624 -3.83 21.83 -24.68
CA SER A 624 -3.90 22.62 -23.46
C SER A 624 -3.37 24.04 -23.68
N PHE A 625 -3.86 24.99 -22.88
CA PHE A 625 -3.46 26.40 -22.95
C PHE A 625 -3.25 26.96 -21.55
N LEU A 626 -2.33 27.92 -21.45
CA LEU A 626 -2.12 28.72 -20.24
C LEU A 626 -2.69 30.14 -20.45
N THR A 627 -3.50 30.60 -19.51
CA THR A 627 -4.08 31.95 -19.48
C THR A 627 -3.51 32.70 -18.29
N ASP A 628 -3.20 34.00 -18.48
CA ASP A 628 -2.67 34.90 -17.45
C ASP A 628 -1.43 34.39 -16.68
N GLY A 629 -0.66 33.48 -17.32
CA GLY A 629 0.57 32.90 -16.78
C GLY A 629 0.39 31.87 -15.66
N ASN A 630 -0.81 31.68 -15.10
CA ASN A 630 -1.03 30.76 -13.97
C ASN A 630 -2.35 29.99 -13.97
N GLN A 631 -3.21 30.17 -14.98
CA GLN A 631 -4.46 29.40 -15.14
C GLN A 631 -4.35 28.43 -16.32
N GLY A 632 -4.26 27.13 -16.03
CA GLY A 632 -4.17 26.09 -17.04
C GLY A 632 -5.55 25.61 -17.49
N THR A 633 -5.67 25.26 -18.76
CA THR A 633 -6.89 24.68 -19.31
C THR A 633 -6.59 23.49 -20.22
N ILE A 634 -7.38 22.43 -20.09
CA ILE A 634 -7.42 21.32 -21.06
C ILE A 634 -8.58 21.60 -21.99
N ALA A 635 -8.28 22.16 -23.17
CA ALA A 635 -9.28 22.58 -24.13
C ALA A 635 -9.90 21.39 -24.86
N VAL A 636 -9.08 20.41 -25.25
CA VAL A 636 -9.51 19.18 -25.93
C VAL A 636 -8.60 18.03 -25.52
N ILE A 637 -9.18 16.87 -25.26
CA ILE A 637 -8.45 15.61 -25.23
C ILE A 637 -9.26 14.56 -25.97
N GLY A 638 -8.59 13.81 -26.83
CA GLY A 638 -9.24 12.83 -27.69
C GLY A 638 -8.38 11.59 -27.87
N VAL A 639 -9.01 10.42 -27.80
CA VAL A 639 -8.39 9.13 -28.13
C VAL A 639 -9.34 8.36 -29.03
N LEU A 640 -8.78 7.75 -30.08
CA LEU A 640 -9.52 6.89 -31.01
C LEU A 640 -10.33 5.84 -30.22
N PRO A 641 -11.63 5.61 -30.54
CA PRO A 641 -12.51 4.75 -29.76
C PRO A 641 -11.92 3.37 -29.41
N LYS A 642 -11.34 2.69 -30.40
CA LYS A 642 -10.67 1.37 -30.26
C LYS A 642 -9.42 1.34 -29.36
N PHE A 643 -8.91 2.50 -28.94
CA PHE A 643 -7.72 2.64 -28.10
C PHE A 643 -8.01 3.30 -26.74
N ARG A 644 -9.28 3.56 -26.42
CA ARG A 644 -9.69 4.01 -25.08
C ARG A 644 -9.44 2.91 -24.05
N GLY A 645 -9.24 3.29 -22.78
CA GLY A 645 -8.89 2.36 -21.69
C GLY A 645 -7.43 1.89 -21.66
N LYS A 646 -6.60 2.26 -22.65
CA LYS A 646 -5.19 1.82 -22.76
C LYS A 646 -4.17 2.83 -22.20
N GLY A 647 -4.57 3.69 -21.27
CA GLY A 647 -3.68 4.68 -20.63
C GLY A 647 -3.30 5.91 -21.48
N ILE A 648 -3.64 5.96 -22.77
CA ILE A 648 -3.26 7.07 -23.69
C ILE A 648 -3.81 8.42 -23.22
N GLY A 649 -5.09 8.48 -22.85
CA GLY A 649 -5.70 9.71 -22.34
C GLY A 649 -5.04 10.20 -21.05
N THR A 650 -4.69 9.27 -20.15
CA THR A 650 -3.96 9.61 -18.92
C THR A 650 -2.59 10.19 -19.23
N ALA A 651 -1.79 9.56 -20.10
CA ALA A 651 -0.45 10.06 -20.44
C ALA A 651 -0.49 11.43 -21.11
N LEU A 652 -1.41 11.64 -22.05
CA LEU A 652 -1.62 12.93 -22.72
C LEU A 652 -1.99 14.03 -21.72
N LEU A 653 -2.89 13.73 -20.78
CA LEU A 653 -3.31 14.67 -19.74
C LEU A 653 -2.18 14.98 -18.75
N THR A 654 -1.45 13.95 -18.30
CA THR A 654 -0.32 14.10 -17.39
C THR A 654 0.78 14.96 -18.01
N ALA A 655 1.14 14.70 -19.26
CA ALA A 655 2.16 15.49 -19.96
C ALA A 655 1.74 16.96 -20.12
N ALA A 656 0.47 17.22 -20.49
CA ALA A 656 -0.07 18.56 -20.55
C ALA A 656 -0.02 19.27 -19.18
N HIS A 657 -0.46 18.61 -18.12
CA HIS A 657 -0.46 19.16 -16.78
C HIS A 657 0.96 19.48 -16.28
N GLN A 658 1.92 18.57 -16.50
CA GLN A 658 3.32 18.80 -16.14
C GLN A 658 3.90 20.03 -16.83
N ARG A 659 3.61 20.21 -18.13
CA ARG A 659 4.08 21.38 -18.87
C ARG A 659 3.44 22.68 -18.41
N LEU A 660 2.13 22.69 -18.17
CA LEU A 660 1.43 23.85 -17.64
C LEU A 660 2.02 24.27 -16.28
N ARG A 661 2.33 23.31 -15.40
CA ARG A 661 3.02 23.58 -14.13
C ARG A 661 4.39 24.21 -14.35
N LEU A 662 5.22 23.61 -15.20
CA LEU A 662 6.56 24.11 -15.50
C LEU A 662 6.52 25.57 -16.00
N GLU A 663 5.66 25.86 -16.97
CA GLU A 663 5.55 27.19 -17.59
C GLU A 663 4.98 28.25 -16.64
N SER A 664 4.07 27.84 -15.74
CA SER A 664 3.52 28.74 -14.74
C SER A 664 4.49 29.10 -13.60
N SER A 665 5.63 28.42 -13.48
CA SER A 665 6.56 28.57 -12.34
C SER A 665 7.07 30.01 -12.19
N ALA A 666 7.35 30.70 -13.30
CA ALA A 666 7.79 32.09 -13.29
C ALA A 666 6.69 33.09 -12.84
N SER A 667 5.43 32.65 -12.84
CA SER A 667 4.25 33.46 -12.48
C SER A 667 3.64 33.05 -11.13
N GLY A 668 4.40 32.38 -10.27
CA GLY A 668 3.96 31.91 -8.96
C GLY A 668 3.30 30.53 -8.95
N GLY A 669 3.47 29.74 -10.03
CA GLY A 669 2.93 28.39 -10.15
C GLY A 669 1.49 28.31 -10.63
N LEU A 670 1.05 27.09 -10.96
CA LEU A 670 -0.28 26.84 -11.52
C LEU A 670 -1.34 26.96 -10.43
N LYS A 671 -2.19 27.99 -10.50
CA LYS A 671 -3.22 28.27 -9.48
C LYS A 671 -4.49 27.47 -9.70
N SER A 672 -4.82 27.13 -10.94
CA SER A 672 -6.01 26.37 -11.29
C SER A 672 -5.81 25.60 -12.59
N LEU A 673 -6.47 24.44 -12.71
CA LEU A 673 -6.55 23.64 -13.93
C LEU A 673 -8.03 23.33 -14.23
N GLY A 674 -8.54 23.83 -15.35
CA GLY A 674 -9.94 23.64 -15.76
C GLY A 674 -10.11 22.87 -17.07
N LEU A 675 -11.35 22.45 -17.35
CA LEU A 675 -11.75 21.85 -18.64
C LEU A 675 -12.41 22.88 -19.55
N GLY A 676 -12.18 22.74 -20.85
CA GLY A 676 -12.63 23.69 -21.87
C GLY A 676 -11.72 24.90 -21.99
N SER A 677 -12.06 25.85 -22.85
CA SER A 677 -11.25 27.05 -23.05
C SER A 677 -12.10 28.26 -23.41
N VAL A 678 -11.65 29.45 -23.01
CA VAL A 678 -12.38 30.71 -23.27
C VAL A 678 -12.10 31.24 -24.67
N PHE A 679 -10.82 31.32 -25.07
CA PHE A 679 -10.37 31.65 -26.44
C PHE A 679 -8.91 31.18 -26.65
N PRO A 680 -8.60 30.38 -27.70
CA PRO A 680 -9.51 29.79 -28.67
C PRO A 680 -10.42 28.75 -28.00
N ARG A 681 -11.70 28.70 -28.37
CA ARG A 681 -12.71 27.85 -27.75
C ARG A 681 -13.17 26.75 -28.69
N PHE A 682 -13.00 25.50 -28.27
CA PHE A 682 -13.67 24.35 -28.89
C PHE A 682 -15.00 24.08 -28.18
N TRP A 683 -14.91 23.85 -26.87
CA TRP A 683 -16.07 23.74 -25.99
C TRP A 683 -15.82 24.54 -24.70
N PRO A 684 -16.88 25.09 -24.09
CA PRO A 684 -16.77 25.78 -22.79
C PRO A 684 -16.54 24.82 -21.62
N GLY A 685 -16.63 23.50 -21.85
CA GLY A 685 -16.50 22.41 -20.88
C GLY A 685 -16.77 21.07 -21.57
N VAL A 686 -16.99 20.00 -20.81
CA VAL A 686 -17.29 18.68 -21.41
C VAL A 686 -18.68 18.69 -22.04
N PRO A 687 -18.85 18.35 -23.34
CA PRO A 687 -20.15 18.37 -23.98
C PRO A 687 -21.14 17.38 -23.35
N ILE A 688 -22.39 17.81 -23.18
CA ILE A 688 -23.45 16.98 -22.53
C ILE A 688 -23.72 15.70 -23.32
N SER A 689 -23.55 15.74 -24.64
CA SER A 689 -23.76 14.61 -25.56
C SER A 689 -22.68 13.53 -25.49
N VAL A 690 -21.58 13.76 -24.78
CA VAL A 690 -20.52 12.75 -24.58
C VAL A 690 -21.02 11.67 -23.62
N ALA A 691 -20.64 10.40 -23.88
CA ALA A 691 -21.02 9.26 -23.06
C ALA A 691 -20.56 9.43 -21.60
N GLN A 692 -21.30 8.83 -20.66
CA GLN A 692 -20.99 8.99 -19.24
C GLN A 692 -19.58 8.46 -18.90
N GLU A 693 -19.19 7.31 -19.46
CA GLU A 693 -17.85 6.71 -19.29
C GLU A 693 -16.70 7.67 -19.66
N ASP A 694 -16.90 8.50 -20.70
CA ASP A 694 -15.91 9.50 -21.12
C ASP A 694 -15.93 10.74 -20.20
N LYS A 695 -17.05 11.04 -19.53
CA LYS A 695 -17.14 12.09 -18.50
C LYS A 695 -16.47 11.62 -17.20
N ASP A 696 -16.67 10.35 -16.84
CA ASP A 696 -16.11 9.73 -15.65
C ASP A 696 -14.57 9.81 -15.66
N PHE A 697 -13.95 9.71 -16.83
CA PHE A 697 -12.51 9.97 -17.00
C PHE A 697 -12.02 11.28 -16.34
N PHE A 698 -12.82 12.35 -16.43
CA PHE A 698 -12.50 13.66 -15.84
C PHE A 698 -12.94 13.78 -14.38
N VAL A 699 -14.09 13.18 -14.02
CA VAL A 699 -14.60 13.15 -12.63
C VAL A 699 -13.61 12.41 -11.73
N ASP A 700 -13.14 11.24 -12.17
CA ASP A 700 -12.18 10.40 -11.43
C ASP A 700 -10.84 11.11 -11.15
N ARG A 701 -10.54 12.16 -11.92
CA ARG A 701 -9.31 12.95 -11.84
C ARG A 701 -9.54 14.35 -11.23
N GLY A 702 -10.73 14.60 -10.70
CA GLY A 702 -11.08 15.86 -10.04
C GLY A 702 -11.14 17.07 -10.98
N LEU A 703 -11.27 16.86 -12.29
CA LEU A 703 -11.34 17.94 -13.30
C LEU A 703 -12.78 18.32 -13.66
N LEU A 704 -13.76 17.51 -13.28
CA LEU A 704 -15.19 17.75 -13.52
C LEU A 704 -15.98 17.42 -12.25
N SER A 705 -16.78 18.35 -11.77
CA SER A 705 -17.70 18.15 -10.63
C SER A 705 -19.06 17.65 -11.12
N LEU A 706 -19.63 16.66 -10.42
CA LEU A 706 -20.97 16.13 -10.71
C LEU A 706 -22.04 17.18 -10.34
N PRO A 707 -23.13 17.31 -11.12
CA PRO A 707 -24.25 18.17 -10.73
C PRO A 707 -24.92 17.58 -9.47
N GLY A 708 -24.73 18.23 -8.32
CA GLY A 708 -25.36 17.81 -7.05
C GLY A 708 -24.53 18.02 -5.78
N PHE A 709 -23.22 18.25 -5.89
CA PHE A 709 -22.37 18.56 -4.74
C PHE A 709 -21.85 20.00 -4.82
N PHE A 710 -22.57 20.93 -4.18
CA PHE A 710 -21.99 22.19 -3.75
C PHE A 710 -21.27 21.93 -2.42
N LEU A 711 -19.94 21.98 -2.42
CA LEU A 711 -19.19 22.23 -1.18
C LEU A 711 -19.25 23.74 -0.91
N PRO A 712 -19.66 24.19 0.30
CA PRO A 712 -19.59 25.60 0.65
C PRO A 712 -18.16 25.97 1.07
N GLY A 713 -17.64 27.05 0.46
CA GLY A 713 -16.64 27.97 1.02
C GLY A 713 -15.20 27.51 1.03
#